data_AF-A0A6A7YWY5-F1
#
_entry.id   AF-A0A6A7YWY5-F1
#
_cell.length_a   1.000
_cell.length_b   1.000
_cell.length_c   1.000
_cell.angle_alpha   90.00
_cell.angle_beta   90.00
_cell.angle_gamma   90.00
#
_symmetry.space_group_name_H-M   'P 1'
#
loop_
_entity.id
_entity.type
_entity.pdbx_description
1 polymer ?
#
loop_
_entity_poly.entity_id
_entity_poly.type
_entity_poly.pdbx_seq_one_letter_code
_entity_poly.pdbx_strand_id
1 'polypeptide(L)'
;MIYFQGKRIFSAIFDMDGTMFDTERLRFKTLKQAALEIFGTPLSEATLIGSLGLSAKKAEALAKANHGDDFPYAEVRKRADELELAYVRDNGVPIKDGLLEVLERLRKYGLTMAVATSSRRAIAEEYLINANVLKYFDVTVCGDEVTQGKPHPEIFLAAASALNCLPEHCLMLEDSENGLLSATRAEGQPILIEDIKPPAPEVKAAALKVYQSMHGFLADLNDCMPDLGTPHLTESFPQALNQFSVGIHGFGAMGGGYLTQIFSHWDGYTRPCEIIAATRSRMLRETIQAFGSFSVRYGATSFDQTIDSLNMIDMDDDEAVIRMYDVAEIVGLSLPEPAIRKQVGVIARGLVRRFERRGRELTILIVLNKVGGAEFVRRQVQTHLAQQVSPELCAKILDNTHFAETVVSRIVSKITNEALVRQLRIKSTIFQNSLNDGTPAPKRSLKSPVPEYERLIARFRPFAQSTNALGQLHLILFNSEPDMLLYAERGSNLLERLRQVKTVDDISQTQVMKNLLWNGPHAIIAWYSSLLGYSWVGQGMGDPRVSALAERLIHHEVGPALVAEYPHLADAISDFSSTFLERCKNSFKDPCVRVGRDPLRKLQRNERIFRSIDLAKKHGIECNALEFGSSLALHYALSAADAKDAECHLMRSVYETGSSIENVLTYTGPYNGQPYPGLDPLKDKVLLESIAGHFARGVEADAISA
;
A
#
# COMPACT_ATOMS: atom_id res chain seq x y z
N MET A 1 9.21 23.55 -7.58
CA MET A 1 9.16 23.96 -9.01
C MET A 1 8.98 22.71 -9.84
N ILE A 2 7.97 22.67 -10.71
CA ILE A 2 7.75 21.59 -11.70
C ILE A 2 8.00 22.10 -13.12
N TYR A 3 8.25 21.16 -14.04
CA TYR A 3 8.16 21.42 -15.47
C TYR A 3 6.85 20.84 -16.00
N PHE A 4 5.91 21.70 -16.38
CA PHE A 4 4.60 21.29 -16.86
C PHE A 4 4.38 21.82 -18.28
N GLN A 5 4.14 20.93 -19.25
CA GLN A 5 4.02 21.29 -20.67
C GLN A 5 5.19 22.16 -21.18
N GLY A 6 6.42 21.86 -20.73
CA GLY A 6 7.63 22.61 -21.08
C GLY A 6 7.79 23.97 -20.38
N LYS A 7 6.91 24.33 -19.45
CA LYS A 7 6.96 25.58 -18.67
C LYS A 7 7.45 25.32 -17.26
N ARG A 8 8.23 26.26 -16.71
CA ARG A 8 8.67 26.24 -15.32
C ARG A 8 7.57 26.82 -14.44
N ILE A 9 7.03 26.02 -13.53
CA ILE A 9 5.96 26.43 -12.64
C ILE A 9 6.45 26.45 -11.20
N PHE A 10 6.17 27.56 -10.51
CA PHE A 10 6.50 27.77 -9.10
C PHE A 10 5.26 27.90 -8.22
N SER A 11 4.13 28.31 -8.80
CA SER A 11 2.89 28.55 -8.06
C SER A 11 1.67 28.03 -8.80
N ALA A 12 0.60 27.74 -8.06
CA ALA A 12 -0.70 27.43 -8.63
C ALA A 12 -1.79 28.30 -7.98
N ILE A 13 -2.56 28.99 -8.81
CA ILE A 13 -3.63 29.89 -8.41
C ILE A 13 -4.94 29.25 -8.86
N PHE A 14 -5.86 29.05 -7.93
CA PHE A 14 -7.13 28.37 -8.16
C PHE A 14 -8.27 29.38 -8.11
N ASP A 15 -9.14 29.36 -9.11
CA ASP A 15 -10.51 29.81 -8.86
C ASP A 15 -11.23 28.84 -7.91
N MET A 16 -12.27 29.34 -7.24
CA MET A 16 -13.01 28.59 -6.23
C MET A 16 -14.31 27.97 -6.78
N ASP A 17 -15.17 28.79 -7.37
CA ASP A 17 -16.57 28.44 -7.66
C ASP A 17 -16.68 27.83 -9.05
N GLY A 18 -17.04 26.55 -9.14
CA GLY A 18 -16.99 25.84 -10.42
C GLY A 18 -15.59 25.31 -10.77
N THR A 19 -14.54 25.63 -10.00
CA THR A 19 -13.21 25.03 -10.16
C THR A 19 -12.84 24.11 -9.00
N MET A 20 -12.84 24.60 -7.76
CA MET A 20 -12.53 23.79 -6.57
C MET A 20 -13.78 23.14 -5.99
N PHE A 21 -14.90 23.87 -6.00
CA PHE A 21 -16.15 23.44 -5.40
C PHE A 21 -17.27 23.41 -6.45
N ASP A 22 -18.16 22.43 -6.36
CA ASP A 22 -19.35 22.31 -7.21
C ASP A 22 -20.50 23.19 -6.67
N THR A 23 -20.16 24.43 -6.33
CA THR A 23 -21.06 25.42 -5.73
C THR A 23 -22.09 25.92 -6.73
N GLU A 24 -21.79 25.96 -8.03
CA GLU A 24 -22.73 26.40 -9.06
C GLU A 24 -23.93 25.45 -9.21
N ARG A 25 -23.73 24.13 -9.10
CA ARG A 25 -24.85 23.17 -9.10
C ARG A 25 -25.68 23.25 -7.84
N LEU A 26 -25.02 23.43 -6.69
CA LEU A 26 -25.70 23.69 -5.43
C LEU A 26 -26.55 24.96 -5.53
N ARG A 27 -25.99 26.02 -6.09
CA ARG A 27 -26.65 27.31 -6.32
C ARG A 27 -27.85 27.19 -7.24
N PHE A 28 -27.74 26.41 -8.32
CA PHE A 28 -28.87 26.15 -9.21
C PHE A 28 -29.99 25.43 -8.48
N LYS A 29 -29.66 24.43 -7.64
CA LYS A 29 -30.62 23.70 -6.83
C LYS A 29 -31.34 24.61 -5.84
N THR A 30 -30.60 25.46 -5.11
CA THR A 30 -31.17 26.36 -4.11
C THR A 30 -31.98 27.49 -4.73
N LEU A 31 -31.56 28.04 -5.87
CA LEU A 31 -32.34 29.03 -6.63
C LEU A 31 -33.62 28.44 -7.22
N LYS A 32 -33.60 27.21 -7.77
CA LYS A 32 -34.81 26.52 -8.23
C LYS A 32 -35.79 26.31 -7.09
N GLN A 33 -35.29 25.85 -5.94
CA GLN A 33 -36.10 25.61 -4.75
C GLN A 33 -36.68 26.92 -4.20
N ALA A 34 -35.87 27.95 -4.04
CA ALA A 34 -36.31 29.25 -3.54
C ALA A 34 -37.35 29.92 -4.46
N ALA A 35 -37.17 29.84 -5.78
CA ALA A 35 -38.14 30.35 -6.74
C ALA A 35 -39.47 29.57 -6.66
N LEU A 36 -39.41 28.25 -6.50
CA LEU A 36 -40.62 27.44 -6.26
C LEU A 36 -41.32 27.82 -4.96
N GLU A 37 -40.57 28.02 -3.86
CA GLU A 37 -41.11 28.38 -2.54
C GLU A 37 -41.76 29.77 -2.53
N ILE A 38 -41.16 30.77 -3.19
CA ILE A 38 -41.57 32.18 -3.11
C ILE A 38 -42.52 32.56 -4.25
N PHE A 39 -42.24 32.10 -5.46
CA PHE A 39 -42.94 32.51 -6.68
C PHE A 39 -43.82 31.39 -7.28
N GLY A 40 -43.79 30.19 -6.70
CA GLY A 40 -44.61 29.05 -7.13
C GLY A 40 -44.14 28.36 -8.41
N THR A 41 -43.10 28.88 -9.07
CA THR A 41 -42.49 28.26 -10.26
C THR A 41 -40.96 28.28 -10.15
N PRO A 42 -40.28 27.17 -10.47
CA PRO A 42 -38.82 27.12 -10.44
C PRO A 42 -38.23 27.93 -11.60
N LEU A 43 -37.04 28.50 -11.39
CA LEU A 43 -36.27 29.09 -12.48
C LEU A 43 -35.92 28.04 -13.54
N SER A 44 -36.06 28.41 -14.81
CA SER A 44 -35.69 27.53 -15.92
C SER A 44 -34.18 27.27 -15.94
N GLU A 45 -33.78 26.12 -16.46
CA GLU A 45 -32.36 25.80 -16.63
C GLU A 45 -31.64 26.78 -17.56
N ALA A 46 -32.31 27.25 -18.62
CA ALA A 46 -31.77 28.28 -19.50
C ALA A 46 -31.53 29.62 -18.76
N THR A 47 -32.44 30.02 -17.86
CA THR A 47 -32.26 31.23 -17.03
C THR A 47 -31.05 31.08 -16.11
N LEU A 48 -30.88 29.92 -15.49
CA LEU A 48 -29.78 29.65 -14.56
C LEU A 48 -28.43 29.59 -15.29
N ILE A 49 -28.33 28.84 -16.38
CA ILE A 49 -27.12 28.78 -17.23
C ILE A 49 -26.78 30.18 -17.79
N GLY A 50 -27.79 30.94 -18.22
CA GLY A 50 -27.61 32.30 -18.68
C GLY A 50 -27.16 33.28 -17.59
N SER A 51 -27.41 32.96 -16.32
CA SER A 51 -27.01 33.77 -15.16
C SER A 51 -25.57 33.51 -14.69
N LEU A 52 -24.93 32.44 -15.14
CA LEU A 52 -23.55 32.10 -14.78
C LEU A 52 -22.59 33.23 -15.16
N GLY A 53 -21.76 33.64 -14.19
CA GLY A 53 -20.79 34.73 -14.37
C GLY A 53 -21.39 36.13 -14.55
N LEU A 54 -22.70 36.32 -14.38
CA LEU A 54 -23.34 37.64 -14.39
C LEU A 54 -23.26 38.30 -13.01
N SER A 55 -23.21 39.63 -12.99
CA SER A 55 -23.43 40.38 -11.76
C SER A 55 -24.87 40.19 -11.25
N ALA A 56 -25.09 40.33 -9.93
CA ALA A 56 -26.42 40.17 -9.34
C ALA A 56 -27.50 41.02 -10.03
N LYS A 57 -27.16 42.25 -10.45
CA LYS A 57 -28.05 43.15 -11.18
C LYS A 57 -28.41 42.64 -12.58
N LYS A 58 -27.45 42.03 -13.30
CA LYS A 58 -27.69 41.44 -14.63
C LYS A 58 -28.47 40.13 -14.52
N ALA A 59 -28.17 39.31 -13.52
CA ALA A 59 -28.92 38.09 -13.24
C ALA A 59 -30.38 38.39 -12.85
N GLU A 60 -30.61 39.44 -12.06
CA GLU A 60 -31.96 39.94 -11.76
C GLU A 60 -32.70 40.37 -13.02
N ALA A 61 -32.06 41.17 -13.88
CA ALA A 61 -32.66 41.62 -15.14
C ALA A 61 -33.01 40.43 -16.05
N LEU A 62 -32.15 39.41 -16.12
CA LEU A 62 -32.42 38.19 -16.88
C LEU A 62 -33.58 37.38 -16.29
N ALA A 63 -33.65 37.25 -14.97
CA ALA A 63 -34.76 36.57 -14.30
C ALA A 63 -36.09 37.29 -14.54
N LYS A 64 -36.12 38.62 -14.44
CA LYS A 64 -37.30 39.44 -14.74
C LYS A 64 -37.71 39.34 -16.21
N ALA A 65 -36.74 39.38 -17.13
CA ALA A 65 -37.02 39.20 -18.55
C ALA A 65 -37.69 37.85 -18.87
N ASN A 66 -37.34 36.79 -18.13
CA ASN A 66 -37.86 35.44 -18.36
C ASN A 66 -39.13 35.10 -17.55
N HIS A 67 -39.39 35.79 -16.43
CA HIS A 67 -40.46 35.45 -15.48
C HIS A 67 -41.40 36.60 -15.14
N GLY A 68 -41.22 37.78 -15.75
CA GLY A 68 -42.01 39.00 -15.55
C GLY A 68 -41.33 40.02 -14.62
N ASP A 69 -41.67 41.30 -14.79
CA ASP A 69 -41.07 42.41 -14.03
C ASP A 69 -41.31 42.31 -12.51
N ASP A 70 -42.42 41.68 -12.11
CA ASP A 70 -42.80 41.44 -10.72
C ASP A 70 -42.05 40.25 -10.08
N PHE A 71 -41.13 39.59 -10.79
CA PHE A 71 -40.38 38.45 -10.24
C PHE A 71 -39.54 38.88 -9.02
N PRO A 72 -39.76 38.29 -7.83
CA PRO A 72 -39.14 38.72 -6.57
C PRO A 72 -37.72 38.18 -6.43
N TYR A 73 -36.83 38.51 -7.37
CA TYR A 73 -35.46 37.95 -7.45
C TYR A 73 -34.66 38.17 -6.17
N ALA A 74 -34.80 39.33 -5.51
CA ALA A 74 -34.08 39.63 -4.28
C ALA A 74 -34.46 38.68 -3.13
N GLU A 75 -35.75 38.37 -3.00
CA GLU A 75 -36.25 37.43 -1.98
C GLU A 75 -35.83 35.99 -2.32
N VAL A 76 -35.96 35.59 -3.60
CA VAL A 76 -35.51 34.29 -4.10
C VAL A 76 -34.02 34.10 -3.84
N ARG A 77 -33.20 35.11 -4.12
CA ARG A 77 -31.75 35.07 -3.89
C ARG A 77 -31.43 34.94 -2.40
N LYS A 78 -32.07 35.74 -1.55
CA LYS A 78 -31.87 35.66 -0.09
C LYS A 78 -32.24 34.27 0.44
N ARG A 79 -33.36 33.71 -0.01
CA ARG A 79 -33.78 32.37 0.39
C ARG A 79 -32.84 31.27 -0.14
N ALA A 80 -32.32 31.44 -1.35
CA ALA A 80 -31.31 30.53 -1.90
C ALA A 80 -30.00 30.57 -1.11
N ASP A 81 -29.56 31.75 -0.65
CA ASP A 81 -28.40 31.90 0.25
C ASP A 81 -28.61 31.13 1.57
N GLU A 82 -29.80 31.23 2.17
CA GLU A 82 -30.15 30.49 3.40
C GLU A 82 -30.15 28.96 3.19
N LEU A 83 -30.72 28.49 2.08
CA LEU A 83 -30.76 27.06 1.72
C LEU A 83 -29.36 26.51 1.44
N GLU A 84 -28.49 27.30 0.82
CA GLU A 84 -27.11 26.93 0.53
C GLU A 84 -26.29 26.80 1.81
N LEU A 85 -26.39 27.79 2.72
CA LEU A 85 -25.74 27.72 4.02
C LEU A 85 -26.25 26.53 4.86
N ALA A 86 -27.55 26.25 4.82
CA ALA A 86 -28.11 25.07 5.48
C ALA A 86 -27.55 23.77 4.90
N TYR A 87 -27.47 23.65 3.57
CA TYR A 87 -26.88 22.49 2.91
C TYR A 87 -25.42 22.28 3.32
N VAL A 88 -24.60 23.34 3.30
CA VAL A 88 -23.18 23.26 3.66
C VAL A 88 -23.00 22.87 5.13
N ARG A 89 -23.85 23.36 6.03
CA ARG A 89 -23.82 22.96 7.45
C ARG A 89 -24.14 21.49 7.66
N ASP A 90 -25.10 20.97 6.89
CA ASP A 90 -25.58 19.59 7.06
C ASP A 90 -24.75 18.56 6.27
N ASN A 91 -24.14 18.95 5.15
CA ASN A 91 -23.50 18.03 4.19
C ASN A 91 -22.02 18.36 3.91
N GLY A 92 -21.52 19.49 4.39
CA GLY A 92 -20.21 20.02 4.00
C GLY A 92 -20.23 20.75 2.66
N VAL A 93 -19.07 21.30 2.28
CA VAL A 93 -18.86 21.96 1.00
C VAL A 93 -18.68 20.90 -0.10
N PRO A 94 -19.34 21.01 -1.26
CA PRO A 94 -19.20 20.04 -2.34
C PRO A 94 -17.84 20.19 -3.04
N ILE A 95 -16.83 19.43 -2.59
CA ILE A 95 -15.48 19.45 -3.17
C ILE A 95 -15.46 18.73 -4.51
N LYS A 96 -14.83 19.31 -5.55
CA LYS A 96 -14.60 18.61 -6.82
C LYS A 96 -13.64 17.44 -6.64
N ASP A 97 -14.03 16.29 -7.18
CA ASP A 97 -13.22 15.08 -7.07
C ASP A 97 -11.82 15.29 -7.69
N GLY A 98 -10.77 14.87 -6.98
CA GLY A 98 -9.38 15.04 -7.40
C GLY A 98 -8.70 16.32 -6.87
N LEU A 99 -9.43 17.28 -6.30
CA LEU A 99 -8.85 18.52 -5.79
C LEU A 99 -7.84 18.27 -4.67
N LEU A 100 -8.18 17.43 -3.69
CA LEU A 100 -7.32 17.21 -2.52
C LEU A 100 -5.99 16.56 -2.94
N GLU A 101 -6.04 15.60 -3.87
CA GLU A 101 -4.85 14.96 -4.42
C GLU A 101 -3.94 15.94 -5.17
N VAL A 102 -4.52 16.91 -5.88
CA VAL A 102 -3.79 17.98 -6.57
C VAL A 102 -3.13 18.92 -5.56
N LEU A 103 -3.89 19.43 -4.58
CA LEU A 103 -3.38 20.37 -3.57
C LEU A 103 -2.24 19.75 -2.76
N GLU A 104 -2.41 18.52 -2.30
CA GLU A 104 -1.40 17.79 -1.52
C GLU A 104 -0.10 17.61 -2.32
N ARG A 105 -0.22 17.23 -3.59
CA ARG A 105 0.92 17.05 -4.49
C ARG A 105 1.70 18.33 -4.72
N LEU A 106 1.01 19.40 -5.09
CA LEU A 106 1.62 20.71 -5.32
C LEU A 106 2.32 21.19 -4.04
N ARG A 107 1.66 21.06 -2.87
CA ARG A 107 2.22 21.47 -1.58
C ARG A 107 3.44 20.65 -1.18
N LYS A 108 3.35 19.32 -1.24
CA LYS A 108 4.46 18.42 -0.86
C LYS A 108 5.67 18.62 -1.77
N TYR A 109 5.45 19.05 -3.01
CA TYR A 109 6.51 19.40 -3.95
C TYR A 109 6.95 20.87 -3.90
N GLY A 110 6.50 21.61 -2.89
CA GLY A 110 6.99 22.96 -2.55
C GLY A 110 6.50 24.07 -3.48
N LEU A 111 5.38 23.88 -4.19
CA LEU A 111 4.73 24.97 -4.91
C LEU A 111 3.91 25.81 -3.92
N THR A 112 3.96 27.13 -4.08
CA THR A 112 3.05 28.03 -3.38
C THR A 112 1.70 28.06 -4.08
N MET A 113 0.63 28.32 -3.34
CA MET A 113 -0.72 28.26 -3.87
C MET A 113 -1.56 29.42 -3.37
N ALA A 114 -2.43 29.92 -4.24
CA ALA A 114 -3.41 30.93 -3.89
C ALA A 114 -4.80 30.57 -4.37
N VAL A 115 -5.81 31.15 -3.71
CA VAL A 115 -7.17 31.22 -4.23
C VAL A 115 -7.40 32.62 -4.81
N ALA A 116 -8.00 32.69 -6.00
CA ALA A 116 -8.38 33.92 -6.68
C ALA A 116 -9.84 33.84 -7.14
N THR A 117 -10.77 34.29 -6.28
CA THR A 117 -12.22 34.12 -6.46
C THR A 117 -12.96 35.45 -6.57
N SER A 118 -14.03 35.50 -7.38
CA SER A 118 -14.94 36.65 -7.42
C SER A 118 -15.86 36.75 -6.18
N SER A 119 -15.85 35.73 -5.33
CA SER A 119 -16.60 35.70 -4.07
C SER A 119 -15.99 36.64 -3.03
N ARG A 120 -16.83 37.12 -2.09
CA ARG A 120 -16.38 37.96 -0.97
C ARG A 120 -15.54 37.14 0.01
N ARG A 121 -14.54 37.75 0.65
CA ARG A 121 -13.62 37.07 1.59
C ARG A 121 -14.33 36.21 2.63
N ALA A 122 -15.34 36.75 3.29
CA ALA A 122 -16.06 36.04 4.34
C ALA A 122 -16.67 34.70 3.85
N ILE A 123 -17.17 34.65 2.61
CA ILE A 123 -17.75 33.42 2.02
C ILE A 123 -16.63 32.47 1.62
N ALA A 124 -15.59 32.99 0.95
CA ALA A 124 -14.47 32.19 0.50
C ALA A 124 -13.77 31.48 1.66
N GLU A 125 -13.47 32.20 2.75
CA GLU A 125 -12.85 31.63 3.95
C GLU A 125 -13.76 30.58 4.63
N GLU A 126 -15.06 30.83 4.72
CA GLU A 126 -16.02 29.86 5.28
C GLU A 126 -16.00 28.54 4.48
N TYR A 127 -15.98 28.60 3.14
CA TYR A 127 -15.90 27.40 2.31
C TYR A 127 -14.55 26.69 2.44
N LEU A 128 -13.43 27.42 2.39
CA LEU A 128 -12.09 26.83 2.50
C LEU A 128 -11.84 26.18 3.87
N ILE A 129 -12.39 26.76 4.95
CA ILE A 129 -12.32 26.21 6.31
C ILE A 129 -13.18 24.96 6.42
N ASN A 130 -14.45 25.01 6.00
CA ASN A 130 -15.37 23.87 6.08
C ASN A 130 -14.94 22.70 5.19
N ALA A 131 -14.28 22.98 4.06
CA ALA A 131 -13.65 21.96 3.21
C ALA A 131 -12.29 21.45 3.75
N ASN A 132 -11.75 22.05 4.82
CA ASN A 132 -10.43 21.75 5.40
C ASN A 132 -9.26 21.84 4.39
N VAL A 133 -9.36 22.79 3.45
CA VAL A 133 -8.36 23.05 2.40
C VAL A 133 -7.62 24.37 2.56
N LEU A 134 -8.08 25.27 3.44
CA LEU A 134 -7.41 26.56 3.68
C LEU A 134 -5.92 26.40 4.00
N LYS A 135 -5.56 25.34 4.72
CA LYS A 135 -4.17 24.99 5.09
C LYS A 135 -3.21 24.82 3.90
N TYR A 136 -3.72 24.64 2.68
CA TYR A 136 -2.90 24.51 1.48
C TYR A 136 -2.56 25.84 0.84
N PHE A 137 -3.29 26.93 1.13
CA PHE A 137 -3.14 28.19 0.41
C PHE A 137 -2.32 29.19 1.24
N ASP A 138 -1.30 29.77 0.60
CA ASP A 138 -0.46 30.81 1.20
C ASP A 138 -1.14 32.18 1.14
N VAL A 139 -2.00 32.39 0.13
CA VAL A 139 -2.72 33.65 -0.12
C VAL A 139 -4.14 33.36 -0.59
N THR A 140 -5.09 34.19 -0.18
CA THR A 140 -6.45 34.24 -0.73
C THR A 140 -6.71 35.67 -1.20
N VAL A 141 -7.07 35.85 -2.46
CA VAL A 141 -7.51 37.12 -3.06
C VAL A 141 -8.98 37.01 -3.44
N CYS A 142 -9.78 37.93 -2.94
CA CYS A 142 -11.24 37.88 -3.04
C CYS A 142 -11.81 39.03 -3.88
N GLY A 143 -13.04 38.87 -4.35
CA GLY A 143 -13.69 39.82 -5.26
C GLY A 143 -13.94 41.20 -4.65
N ASP A 144 -14.03 41.30 -3.33
CA ASP A 144 -14.16 42.55 -2.57
C ASP A 144 -12.83 43.28 -2.35
N GLU A 145 -11.71 42.72 -2.84
CA GLU A 145 -10.35 43.27 -2.70
C GLU A 145 -9.81 43.81 -4.02
N VAL A 146 -10.56 43.65 -5.13
CA VAL A 146 -10.19 44.08 -6.47
C VAL A 146 -11.19 45.10 -7.02
N THR A 147 -10.68 46.05 -7.80
CA THR A 147 -11.51 47.10 -8.42
C THR A 147 -12.21 46.61 -9.69
N GLN A 148 -11.58 45.68 -10.43
CA GLN A 148 -12.10 45.10 -11.65
C GLN A 148 -12.12 43.57 -11.55
N GLY A 149 -13.33 43.00 -11.47
CA GLY A 149 -13.53 41.56 -11.50
C GLY A 149 -13.21 40.91 -12.86
N LYS A 150 -13.22 39.58 -12.89
CA LYS A 150 -13.07 38.78 -14.12
C LYS A 150 -14.07 39.27 -15.19
N PRO A 151 -13.67 39.50 -16.45
CA PRO A 151 -12.46 39.01 -17.10
C PRO A 151 -11.22 39.92 -17.04
N HIS A 152 -11.21 40.96 -16.20
CA HIS A 152 -9.99 41.76 -16.00
C HIS A 152 -8.93 40.94 -15.25
N PRO A 153 -7.60 41.07 -15.55
CA PRO A 153 -6.56 40.23 -14.95
C PRO A 153 -6.18 40.59 -13.50
N GLU A 154 -6.71 41.69 -12.95
CA GLU A 154 -6.33 42.24 -11.63
C GLU A 154 -6.28 41.18 -10.52
N ILE A 155 -7.27 40.29 -10.46
CA ILE A 155 -7.33 39.28 -9.39
C ILE A 155 -6.19 38.26 -9.46
N PHE A 156 -5.84 37.78 -10.67
CA PHE A 156 -4.74 36.84 -10.86
C PHE A 156 -3.38 37.52 -10.71
N LEU A 157 -3.25 38.78 -11.17
CA LEU A 157 -2.04 39.58 -10.98
C LEU A 157 -1.79 39.88 -9.48
N ALA A 158 -2.85 40.22 -8.74
CA ALA A 158 -2.78 40.43 -7.30
C ALA A 158 -2.37 39.14 -6.57
N ALA A 159 -2.96 38.00 -6.93
CA ALA A 159 -2.58 36.70 -6.35
C ALA A 159 -1.13 36.33 -6.66
N ALA A 160 -0.69 36.46 -7.92
CA ALA A 160 0.69 36.18 -8.33
C ALA A 160 1.69 37.09 -7.61
N SER A 161 1.40 38.39 -7.53
CA SER A 161 2.22 39.37 -6.81
C SER A 161 2.31 39.05 -5.31
N ALA A 162 1.20 38.67 -4.68
CA ALA A 162 1.17 38.31 -3.26
C ALA A 162 1.95 37.00 -2.96
N LEU A 163 1.98 36.08 -3.92
CA LEU A 163 2.84 34.88 -3.88
C LEU A 163 4.31 35.17 -4.22
N ASN A 164 4.65 36.42 -4.56
CA ASN A 164 5.96 36.82 -5.06
C ASN A 164 6.41 35.96 -6.27
N CYS A 165 5.48 35.72 -7.20
CA CYS A 165 5.70 34.90 -8.38
C CYS A 165 5.30 35.67 -9.66
N LEU A 166 6.07 35.50 -10.72
CA LEU A 166 5.72 36.06 -12.03
C LEU A 166 4.51 35.28 -12.61
N PRO A 167 3.52 35.95 -13.23
CA PRO A 167 2.35 35.26 -13.75
C PRO A 167 2.68 34.10 -14.70
N GLU A 168 3.68 34.25 -15.57
CA GLU A 168 4.12 33.22 -16.53
C GLU A 168 4.58 31.90 -15.86
N HIS A 169 4.88 31.94 -14.56
CA HIS A 169 5.29 30.82 -13.73
C HIS A 169 4.16 30.27 -12.84
N CYS A 170 2.94 30.79 -12.99
CA CYS A 170 1.75 30.39 -12.24
C CYS A 170 0.82 29.57 -13.13
N LEU A 171 0.47 28.36 -12.69
CA LEU A 171 -0.73 27.70 -13.20
C LEU A 171 -1.95 28.46 -12.68
N MET A 172 -2.92 28.77 -13.54
CA MET A 172 -4.16 29.44 -13.17
C MET A 172 -5.32 28.54 -13.54
N LEU A 173 -5.87 27.82 -12.55
CA LEU A 173 -6.94 26.84 -12.75
C LEU A 173 -8.29 27.55 -12.72
N GLU A 174 -9.11 27.30 -13.74
CA GLU A 174 -10.39 27.96 -13.98
C GLU A 174 -11.35 27.06 -14.74
N ASP A 175 -12.65 27.33 -14.63
CA ASP A 175 -13.73 26.65 -15.36
C ASP A 175 -14.48 27.59 -16.30
N SER A 176 -14.42 28.89 -16.06
CA SER A 176 -15.26 29.88 -16.70
C SER A 176 -14.57 30.63 -17.85
N GLU A 177 -15.36 31.10 -18.82
CA GLU A 177 -14.85 31.93 -19.92
C GLU A 177 -14.21 33.24 -19.41
N ASN A 178 -14.88 33.91 -18.47
CA ASN A 178 -14.37 35.16 -17.90
C ASN A 178 -13.06 34.92 -17.14
N GLY A 179 -12.97 33.81 -16.41
CA GLY A 179 -11.77 33.39 -15.71
C GLY A 179 -10.63 33.07 -16.65
N LEU A 180 -10.87 32.31 -17.71
CA LEU A 180 -9.86 31.96 -18.70
C LEU A 180 -9.30 33.20 -19.42
N LEU A 181 -10.16 34.17 -19.75
CA LEU A 181 -9.74 35.47 -20.29
C LEU A 181 -8.90 36.26 -19.28
N SER A 182 -9.31 36.28 -18.01
CA SER A 182 -8.57 36.96 -16.94
C SER A 182 -7.17 36.36 -16.75
N ALA A 183 -7.07 35.04 -16.68
CA ALA A 183 -5.80 34.32 -16.55
C ALA A 183 -4.87 34.54 -17.77
N THR A 184 -5.44 34.51 -18.98
CA THR A 184 -4.68 34.76 -20.22
C THR A 184 -4.14 36.20 -20.26
N ARG A 185 -4.98 37.18 -19.91
CA ARG A 185 -4.60 38.61 -19.87
C ARG A 185 -3.60 38.93 -18.77
N ALA A 186 -3.53 38.09 -17.73
CA ALA A 186 -2.51 38.18 -16.70
C ALA A 186 -1.16 37.61 -17.16
N GLU A 187 -1.07 37.04 -18.37
CA GLU A 187 0.09 36.30 -18.88
C GLU A 187 0.43 35.06 -18.04
N GLY A 188 -0.60 34.46 -17.43
CA GLY A 188 -0.51 33.21 -16.68
C GLY A 188 -0.33 31.97 -17.55
N GLN A 189 -0.32 30.79 -16.91
CA GLN A 189 -0.48 29.49 -17.58
C GLN A 189 -1.89 28.95 -17.29
N PRO A 190 -2.90 29.26 -18.13
CA PRO A 190 -4.28 28.94 -17.79
C PRO A 190 -4.59 27.46 -18.00
N ILE A 191 -5.19 26.82 -17.00
CA ILE A 191 -5.68 25.43 -17.06
C ILE A 191 -7.19 25.47 -16.97
N LEU A 192 -7.87 25.01 -18.02
CA LEU A 192 -9.32 24.92 -18.03
C LEU A 192 -9.76 23.58 -17.46
N ILE A 193 -10.56 23.59 -16.40
CA ILE A 193 -11.29 22.44 -15.88
C ILE A 193 -12.75 22.63 -16.29
N GLU A 194 -13.23 21.86 -17.27
CA GLU A 194 -14.59 22.05 -17.79
C GLU A 194 -15.67 21.83 -16.71
N ASP A 195 -16.73 22.65 -16.78
CA ASP A 195 -17.92 22.50 -15.95
C ASP A 195 -19.21 22.79 -16.76
N ILE A 196 -20.26 23.31 -16.11
CA ILE A 196 -21.63 23.45 -16.62
C ILE A 196 -21.67 24.12 -18.01
N LYS A 197 -20.94 25.23 -18.18
CA LYS A 197 -20.96 26.03 -19.42
C LYS A 197 -19.56 26.06 -20.02
N PRO A 198 -19.32 25.41 -21.17
CA PRO A 198 -18.02 25.48 -21.82
C PRO A 198 -17.75 26.90 -22.34
N PRO A 199 -16.50 27.40 -22.26
CA PRO A 199 -16.10 28.65 -22.92
C PRO A 199 -16.23 28.57 -24.44
N ALA A 200 -16.34 29.72 -25.10
CA ALA A 200 -16.31 29.80 -26.56
C ALA A 200 -15.00 29.16 -27.11
N PRO A 201 -15.04 28.50 -28.29
CA PRO A 201 -13.89 27.77 -28.84
C PRO A 201 -12.60 28.59 -28.92
N GLU A 202 -12.70 29.86 -29.29
CA GLU A 202 -11.59 30.80 -29.36
C GLU A 202 -10.98 31.13 -28.00
N VAL A 203 -11.79 31.19 -26.94
CA VAL A 203 -11.32 31.42 -25.57
C VAL A 203 -10.70 30.15 -25.01
N LYS A 204 -11.33 29.00 -25.27
CA LYS A 204 -10.81 27.67 -24.90
C LYS A 204 -9.42 27.40 -25.51
N ALA A 205 -9.17 27.87 -26.73
CA ALA A 205 -7.88 27.73 -27.40
C ALA A 205 -6.73 28.50 -26.73
N ALA A 206 -7.02 29.47 -25.86
CA ALA A 206 -6.03 30.21 -25.10
C ALA A 206 -5.54 29.47 -23.84
N ALA A 207 -6.22 28.40 -23.41
CA ALA A 207 -5.75 27.57 -22.30
C ALA A 207 -4.44 26.86 -22.66
N LEU A 208 -3.51 26.79 -21.71
CA LEU A 208 -2.33 25.93 -21.83
C LEU A 208 -2.75 24.46 -21.99
N LYS A 209 -3.77 24.05 -21.23
CA LYS A 209 -4.38 22.72 -21.35
C LYS A 209 -5.83 22.74 -20.84
N VAL A 210 -6.64 21.83 -21.39
CA VAL A 210 -8.03 21.63 -21.01
C VAL A 210 -8.23 20.22 -20.47
N TYR A 211 -8.97 20.11 -19.37
CA TYR A 211 -9.39 18.85 -18.78
C TYR A 211 -10.88 18.83 -18.53
N GLN A 212 -11.47 17.64 -18.61
CA GLN A 212 -12.88 17.42 -18.24
C GLN A 212 -13.08 17.35 -16.72
N SER A 213 -12.01 17.13 -15.96
CA SER A 213 -12.04 17.03 -14.51
C SER A 213 -10.67 17.27 -13.89
N MET A 214 -10.64 17.53 -12.58
CA MET A 214 -9.39 17.64 -11.82
C MET A 214 -8.55 16.36 -11.85
N HIS A 215 -9.16 15.17 -11.98
CA HIS A 215 -8.39 13.93 -12.17
C HIS A 215 -7.59 13.90 -13.46
N GLY A 216 -8.12 14.49 -14.53
CA GLY A 216 -7.38 14.64 -15.79
C GLY A 216 -6.12 15.48 -15.60
N PHE A 217 -6.25 16.60 -14.87
CA PHE A 217 -5.11 17.43 -14.51
C PHE A 217 -4.13 16.69 -13.60
N LEU A 218 -4.64 16.00 -12.58
CA LEU A 218 -3.85 15.17 -11.66
C LEU A 218 -3.01 14.12 -12.40
N ALA A 219 -3.56 13.49 -13.44
CA ALA A 219 -2.85 12.49 -14.24
C ALA A 219 -1.57 13.08 -14.85
N ASP A 220 -1.68 14.19 -15.56
CA ASP A 220 -0.50 14.87 -16.14
C ASP A 220 0.42 15.46 -15.08
N LEU A 221 -0.14 15.91 -13.95
CA LEU A 221 0.66 16.42 -12.84
C LEU A 221 1.56 15.33 -12.25
N ASN A 222 1.07 14.09 -12.17
CA ASN A 222 1.87 12.95 -11.71
C ASN A 222 3.10 12.74 -12.60
N ASP A 223 2.98 12.88 -13.92
CA ASP A 223 4.08 12.70 -14.86
C ASP A 223 5.18 13.77 -14.69
N CYS A 224 4.82 14.90 -14.07
CA CYS A 224 5.72 16.03 -13.82
C CYS A 224 6.33 16.02 -12.41
N MET A 225 5.96 15.07 -11.56
CA MET A 225 6.41 14.97 -10.17
C MET A 225 7.34 13.79 -9.98
N PRO A 226 8.38 13.91 -9.12
CA PRO A 226 9.32 12.84 -8.93
C PRO A 226 8.70 11.69 -8.13
N ASP A 227 9.19 10.50 -8.45
CA ASP A 227 9.08 9.34 -7.58
C ASP A 227 9.83 9.64 -6.27
N LEU A 228 9.13 9.50 -5.15
CA LEU A 228 9.69 9.67 -3.80
C LEU A 228 10.50 8.45 -3.34
N GLY A 229 10.61 7.42 -4.18
CA GLY A 229 11.34 6.19 -3.92
C GLY A 229 10.74 5.40 -2.76
N THR A 230 11.49 4.43 -2.25
CA THR A 230 11.09 3.65 -1.08
C THR A 230 11.06 4.51 0.18
N PRO A 231 10.02 4.44 1.03
CA PRO A 231 9.97 5.23 2.24
C PRO A 231 11.09 4.82 3.19
N HIS A 232 11.59 5.77 3.97
CA HIS A 232 12.35 5.41 5.17
C HIS A 232 11.41 4.85 6.21
N LEU A 233 11.89 3.92 7.04
CA LEU A 233 11.07 3.32 8.09
C LEU A 233 10.43 4.35 9.03
N THR A 234 11.15 5.42 9.35
CA THR A 234 10.66 6.49 10.24
C THR A 234 9.84 7.55 9.52
N GLU A 235 9.61 7.39 8.21
CA GLU A 235 8.78 8.33 7.45
C GLU A 235 7.32 8.23 7.91
N SER A 236 6.70 9.39 8.15
CA SER A 236 5.29 9.44 8.52
C SER A 236 4.40 9.07 7.35
N PHE A 237 3.23 8.48 7.63
CA PHE A 237 2.24 8.26 6.59
C PHE A 237 1.69 9.58 6.05
N PRO A 238 1.32 9.63 4.76
CA PRO A 238 0.65 10.78 4.19
C PRO A 238 -0.63 11.10 4.97
N GLN A 239 -0.87 12.37 5.25
CA GLN A 239 -2.07 12.78 6.00
C GLN A 239 -3.30 12.89 5.10
N ALA A 240 -3.09 13.20 3.81
CA ALA A 240 -4.16 13.28 2.84
C ALA A 240 -4.67 11.89 2.45
N LEU A 241 -6.00 11.78 2.38
CA LEU A 241 -6.68 10.59 1.88
C LEU A 241 -7.01 10.77 0.40
N ASN A 242 -6.82 9.73 -0.40
CA ASN A 242 -7.36 9.65 -1.75
C ASN A 242 -8.69 8.88 -1.74
N GLN A 243 -9.40 8.88 -2.86
CA GLN A 243 -10.70 8.22 -3.00
C GLN A 243 -10.67 6.68 -3.03
N PHE A 244 -9.51 6.05 -2.96
CA PHE A 244 -9.39 4.61 -3.15
C PHE A 244 -9.67 3.86 -1.85
N SER A 245 -10.53 2.85 -1.94
CA SER A 245 -10.60 1.77 -0.96
C SER A 245 -9.65 0.65 -1.38
N VAL A 246 -9.03 -0.01 -0.41
CA VAL A 246 -8.14 -1.16 -0.64
C VAL A 246 -8.52 -2.33 0.24
N GLY A 247 -8.25 -3.55 -0.23
CA GLY A 247 -8.62 -4.78 0.47
C GLY A 247 -7.40 -5.55 1.00
N ILE A 248 -7.55 -6.20 2.16
CA ILE A 248 -6.62 -7.21 2.68
C ILE A 248 -7.42 -8.47 2.96
N HIS A 249 -7.32 -9.44 2.06
CA HIS A 249 -7.93 -10.75 2.24
C HIS A 249 -6.96 -11.66 3.00
N GLY A 250 -7.14 -11.75 4.32
CA GLY A 250 -6.28 -12.52 5.22
C GLY A 250 -5.43 -11.65 6.13
N PHE A 251 -6.04 -11.03 7.13
CA PHE A 251 -5.36 -10.19 8.13
C PHE A 251 -4.57 -11.01 9.17
N GLY A 252 -3.55 -11.72 8.69
CA GLY A 252 -2.53 -12.42 9.48
C GLY A 252 -1.28 -11.56 9.68
N ALA A 253 -0.13 -12.19 9.88
CA ALA A 253 1.14 -11.46 10.04
C ALA A 253 1.47 -10.60 8.80
N MET A 254 1.43 -11.18 7.61
CA MET A 254 1.69 -10.43 6.37
C MET A 254 0.60 -9.40 6.08
N GLY A 255 -0.67 -9.76 6.24
CA GLY A 255 -1.79 -8.84 6.03
C GLY A 255 -1.70 -7.62 6.95
N GLY A 256 -1.68 -7.84 8.27
CA GLY A 256 -1.75 -6.76 9.25
C GLY A 256 -0.42 -6.09 9.59
N GLY A 257 0.72 -6.78 9.44
CA GLY A 257 2.03 -6.23 9.75
C GLY A 257 2.88 -5.83 8.54
N TYR A 258 2.41 -6.10 7.31
CA TYR A 258 3.10 -5.68 6.09
C TYR A 258 2.22 -4.95 5.09
N LEU A 259 1.13 -5.58 4.62
CA LEU A 259 0.28 -4.98 3.58
C LEU A 259 -0.38 -3.68 4.03
N THR A 260 -0.76 -3.57 5.31
CA THR A 260 -1.22 -2.31 5.92
C THR A 260 -0.19 -1.19 5.78
N GLN A 261 1.09 -1.47 5.99
CA GLN A 261 2.17 -0.49 5.86
C GLN A 261 2.31 -0.03 4.40
N ILE A 262 2.32 -0.99 3.45
CA ILE A 262 2.38 -0.70 2.01
C ILE A 262 1.24 0.22 1.60
N PHE A 263 0.02 -0.09 2.03
CA PHE A 263 -1.15 0.72 1.70
C PHE A 263 -1.19 2.05 2.46
N SER A 264 -0.65 2.13 3.68
CA SER A 264 -0.57 3.39 4.42
C SER A 264 0.48 4.35 3.88
N HIS A 265 1.59 3.85 3.30
CA HIS A 265 2.56 4.69 2.59
C HIS A 265 2.11 5.06 1.17
N TRP A 266 1.45 4.13 0.47
CA TRP A 266 0.88 4.32 -0.87
C TRP A 266 1.87 5.00 -1.83
N ASP A 267 1.54 6.18 -2.37
CA ASP A 267 2.37 6.99 -3.27
C ASP A 267 3.19 8.07 -2.54
N GLY A 268 3.10 8.12 -1.21
CA GLY A 268 3.75 9.11 -0.36
C GLY A 268 3.05 10.47 -0.34
N TYR A 269 2.24 10.83 -1.33
CA TYR A 269 1.48 12.08 -1.31
C TYR A 269 0.15 11.88 -0.59
N THR A 270 -0.51 10.76 -0.85
CA THR A 270 -1.83 10.41 -0.32
C THR A 270 -1.82 8.98 0.18
N ARG A 271 -2.84 8.58 0.93
CA ARG A 271 -3.10 7.17 1.27
C ARG A 271 -4.59 6.82 1.05
N PRO A 272 -4.96 5.54 0.91
CA PRO A 272 -6.35 5.11 0.75
C PRO A 272 -7.26 5.70 1.84
N CYS A 273 -8.49 6.08 1.46
CA CYS A 273 -9.49 6.54 2.44
C CYS A 273 -9.88 5.43 3.43
N GLU A 274 -9.77 4.17 3.02
CA GLU A 274 -10.10 3.02 3.86
C GLU A 274 -9.32 1.76 3.46
N ILE A 275 -8.88 1.00 4.47
CA ILE A 275 -8.35 -0.36 4.33
C ILE A 275 -9.38 -1.37 4.85
N ILE A 276 -10.01 -2.13 3.96
CA ILE A 276 -10.98 -3.19 4.31
C ILE A 276 -10.21 -4.50 4.53
N ALA A 277 -10.22 -5.03 5.75
CA ALA A 277 -9.40 -6.17 6.14
C ALA A 277 -10.21 -7.35 6.67
N ALA A 278 -10.07 -8.52 6.04
CA ALA A 278 -10.81 -9.73 6.37
C ALA A 278 -10.05 -10.67 7.30
N THR A 279 -10.67 -11.10 8.41
CA THR A 279 -10.11 -12.14 9.30
C THR A 279 -11.18 -12.90 10.09
N ARG A 280 -10.93 -14.19 10.31
CA ARG A 280 -11.73 -15.02 11.24
C ARG A 280 -11.48 -14.68 12.71
N SER A 281 -10.37 -14.00 13.02
CA SER A 281 -10.05 -13.68 14.40
C SER A 281 -10.97 -12.60 14.94
N ARG A 282 -12.05 -13.03 15.61
CA ARG A 282 -12.98 -12.13 16.31
C ARG A 282 -12.25 -11.22 17.30
N MET A 283 -11.26 -11.75 18.02
CA MET A 283 -10.42 -10.98 18.93
C MET A 283 -9.74 -9.79 18.24
N LEU A 284 -9.11 -9.99 17.07
CA LEU A 284 -8.47 -8.91 16.33
C LEU A 284 -9.50 -7.88 15.83
N ARG A 285 -10.63 -8.35 15.25
CA ARG A 285 -11.69 -7.46 14.75
C ARG A 285 -12.22 -6.55 15.85
N GLU A 286 -12.65 -7.13 16.97
CA GLU A 286 -13.20 -6.36 18.08
C GLU A 286 -12.16 -5.43 18.71
N THR A 287 -10.89 -5.84 18.74
CA THR A 287 -9.81 -5.04 19.30
C THR A 287 -9.54 -3.81 18.44
N ILE A 288 -9.33 -3.99 17.13
CA ILE A 288 -9.05 -2.89 16.21
C ILE A 288 -10.26 -1.95 16.12
N GLN A 289 -11.47 -2.50 16.05
CA GLN A 289 -12.68 -1.68 16.02
C GLN A 289 -12.87 -0.84 17.29
N ALA A 290 -12.44 -1.34 18.46
CA ALA A 290 -12.55 -0.59 19.70
C ALA A 290 -11.46 0.47 19.89
N PHE A 291 -10.24 0.24 19.38
CA PHE A 291 -9.11 1.16 19.50
C PHE A 291 -8.98 2.13 18.31
N GLY A 292 -9.60 1.83 17.16
CA GLY A 292 -9.49 2.58 15.91
C GLY A 292 -8.13 2.46 15.20
N SER A 293 -7.09 2.02 15.91
CA SER A 293 -5.72 1.90 15.41
C SER A 293 -4.95 0.78 16.11
N PHE A 294 -3.81 0.40 15.55
CA PHE A 294 -2.84 -0.50 16.19
C PHE A 294 -1.42 -0.16 15.75
N SER A 295 -0.41 -0.70 16.42
CA SER A 295 0.99 -0.47 16.09
C SER A 295 1.69 -1.74 15.56
N VAL A 296 2.55 -1.54 14.57
CA VAL A 296 3.56 -2.50 14.11
C VAL A 296 4.89 -2.12 14.73
N ARG A 297 5.53 -3.07 15.42
CA ARG A 297 6.80 -2.87 16.11
C ARG A 297 7.99 -3.30 15.28
N TYR A 298 8.95 -2.40 15.13
CA TYR A 298 10.25 -2.64 14.52
C TYR A 298 11.30 -2.72 15.62
N GLY A 299 11.43 -3.92 16.21
CA GLY A 299 12.22 -4.12 17.43
C GLY A 299 13.71 -3.81 17.28
N ALA A 300 14.27 -3.96 16.07
CA ALA A 300 15.68 -3.68 15.80
C ALA A 300 16.01 -2.17 15.87
N THR A 301 15.03 -1.32 15.57
CA THR A 301 15.20 0.15 15.54
C THR A 301 14.48 0.85 16.69
N SER A 302 13.87 0.09 17.61
CA SER A 302 13.05 0.61 18.72
C SER A 302 11.95 1.58 18.24
N PHE A 303 11.38 1.29 17.08
CA PHE A 303 10.37 2.14 16.44
C PHE A 303 9.03 1.39 16.35
N ASP A 304 7.94 2.08 16.69
CA ASP A 304 6.58 1.57 16.54
C ASP A 304 5.83 2.48 15.56
N GLN A 305 5.22 1.90 14.53
CA GLN A 305 4.42 2.64 13.56
C GLN A 305 2.94 2.33 13.71
N THR A 306 2.13 3.36 13.89
CA THR A 306 0.68 3.24 14.12
C THR A 306 -0.09 3.26 12.82
N ILE A 307 -0.86 2.20 12.57
CA ILE A 307 -1.83 2.07 11.48
C ILE A 307 -3.22 2.41 11.99
N ASP A 308 -3.96 3.20 11.22
CA ASP A 308 -5.34 3.61 11.45
C ASP A 308 -6.19 3.37 10.18
N SER A 309 -7.45 3.85 10.19
CA SER A 309 -8.36 3.82 9.03
C SER A 309 -8.63 2.41 8.47
N LEU A 310 -8.73 1.42 9.36
CA LEU A 310 -9.11 0.06 8.99
C LEU A 310 -10.57 -0.22 9.25
N ASN A 311 -11.20 -0.92 8.32
CA ASN A 311 -12.50 -1.55 8.47
C ASN A 311 -12.34 -3.06 8.51
N MET A 312 -12.62 -3.64 9.67
CA MET A 312 -12.42 -5.05 9.92
C MET A 312 -13.69 -5.85 9.61
N ILE A 313 -13.61 -6.78 8.66
CA ILE A 313 -14.74 -7.64 8.26
C ILE A 313 -14.52 -9.10 8.66
N ASP A 314 -15.62 -9.82 8.90
CA ASP A 314 -15.56 -11.27 9.06
C ASP A 314 -15.21 -11.92 7.72
N MET A 315 -14.22 -12.81 7.72
CA MET A 315 -13.85 -13.54 6.50
C MET A 315 -14.84 -14.67 6.19
N ASP A 316 -15.69 -15.05 7.14
CA ASP A 316 -16.78 -15.99 6.90
C ASP A 316 -18.13 -15.29 6.59
N ASP A 317 -18.14 -13.95 6.52
CA ASP A 317 -19.26 -13.17 5.95
C ASP A 317 -19.01 -12.94 4.45
N ASP A 318 -19.61 -13.81 3.63
CA ASP A 318 -19.45 -13.80 2.18
C ASP A 318 -19.83 -12.44 1.57
N GLU A 319 -20.88 -11.77 2.04
CA GLU A 319 -21.31 -10.49 1.48
C GLU A 319 -20.35 -9.35 1.80
N ALA A 320 -19.75 -9.37 3.00
CA ALA A 320 -18.73 -8.41 3.37
C ALA A 320 -17.46 -8.58 2.50
N VAL A 321 -17.02 -9.82 2.29
CA VAL A 321 -15.85 -10.11 1.43
C VAL A 321 -16.15 -9.80 -0.03
N ILE A 322 -17.34 -10.13 -0.55
CA ILE A 322 -17.79 -9.76 -1.91
C ILE A 322 -17.76 -8.24 -2.08
N ARG A 323 -18.26 -7.47 -1.08
CA ARG A 323 -18.18 -6.00 -1.08
C ARG A 323 -16.75 -5.50 -1.15
N MET A 324 -15.82 -6.10 -0.41
CA MET A 324 -14.41 -5.72 -0.47
C MET A 324 -13.85 -5.82 -1.91
N TYR A 325 -14.12 -6.93 -2.61
CA TYR A 325 -13.69 -7.09 -4.02
C TYR A 325 -14.44 -6.17 -4.99
N ASP A 326 -15.69 -5.81 -4.71
CA ASP A 326 -16.47 -4.86 -5.51
C ASP A 326 -15.86 -3.44 -5.47
N VAL A 327 -15.52 -2.95 -4.29
CA VAL A 327 -15.11 -1.54 -4.08
C VAL A 327 -13.61 -1.30 -4.16
N ALA A 328 -12.78 -2.27 -3.76
CA ALA A 328 -11.33 -2.06 -3.66
C ALA A 328 -10.68 -1.88 -5.04
N GLU A 329 -9.69 -0.99 -5.16
CA GLU A 329 -8.89 -0.88 -6.39
C GLU A 329 -7.70 -1.86 -6.40
N ILE A 330 -7.27 -2.28 -5.21
CA ILE A 330 -6.27 -3.33 -5.03
C ILE A 330 -6.62 -4.20 -3.82
N VAL A 331 -6.39 -5.51 -3.93
CA VAL A 331 -6.56 -6.46 -2.83
C VAL A 331 -5.26 -7.22 -2.59
N GLY A 332 -4.71 -7.12 -1.38
CA GLY A 332 -3.65 -8.02 -0.92
C GLY A 332 -4.24 -9.35 -0.45
N LEU A 333 -3.98 -10.44 -1.17
CA LEU A 333 -4.39 -11.79 -0.80
C LEU A 333 -3.25 -12.48 -0.04
N SER A 334 -3.36 -12.56 1.28
CA SER A 334 -2.36 -13.16 2.18
C SER A 334 -2.96 -14.32 2.97
N LEU A 335 -3.35 -15.38 2.24
CA LEU A 335 -3.92 -16.61 2.78
C LEU A 335 -3.08 -17.83 2.38
N PRO A 336 -2.98 -18.87 3.24
CA PRO A 336 -2.37 -20.13 2.84
C PRO A 336 -3.26 -20.86 1.82
N GLU A 337 -2.68 -21.75 1.01
CA GLU A 337 -3.41 -22.44 -0.07
C GLU A 337 -4.72 -23.12 0.37
N PRO A 338 -4.80 -23.83 1.52
CA PRO A 338 -6.07 -24.44 1.95
C PRO A 338 -7.15 -23.41 2.25
N ALA A 339 -6.78 -22.21 2.72
CA ALA A 339 -7.72 -21.13 2.96
C ALA A 339 -8.16 -20.47 1.64
N ILE A 340 -7.25 -20.30 0.68
CA ILE A 340 -7.58 -19.83 -0.67
C ILE A 340 -8.62 -20.75 -1.33
N ARG A 341 -8.41 -22.08 -1.29
CA ARG A 341 -9.36 -23.06 -1.84
C ARG A 341 -10.76 -22.95 -1.23
N LYS A 342 -10.87 -22.55 0.05
CA LYS A 342 -12.16 -22.34 0.72
C LYS A 342 -12.80 -20.99 0.38
N GLN A 343 -12.01 -19.99 0.01
CA GLN A 343 -12.46 -18.62 -0.23
C GLN A 343 -12.68 -18.30 -1.71
N VAL A 344 -12.17 -19.13 -2.62
CA VAL A 344 -12.19 -18.86 -4.06
C VAL A 344 -13.61 -18.64 -4.62
N GLY A 345 -14.63 -19.32 -4.09
CA GLY A 345 -16.02 -19.10 -4.49
C GLY A 345 -16.50 -17.67 -4.18
N VAL A 346 -16.13 -17.13 -3.02
CA VAL A 346 -16.45 -15.76 -2.61
C VAL A 346 -15.68 -14.74 -3.44
N ILE A 347 -14.40 -15.01 -3.70
CA ILE A 347 -13.56 -14.18 -4.58
C ILE A 347 -14.19 -14.09 -5.98
N ALA A 348 -14.55 -15.24 -6.58
CA ALA A 348 -15.16 -15.29 -7.90
C ALA A 348 -16.46 -14.48 -7.98
N ARG A 349 -17.36 -14.60 -7.00
CA ARG A 349 -18.58 -13.79 -6.93
C ARG A 349 -18.31 -12.29 -6.77
N GLY A 350 -17.29 -11.94 -5.99
CA GLY A 350 -16.81 -10.56 -5.88
C GLY A 350 -16.37 -9.98 -7.22
N LEU A 351 -15.59 -10.75 -8.00
CA LEU A 351 -15.12 -10.33 -9.32
C LEU A 351 -16.26 -10.17 -10.34
N VAL A 352 -17.23 -11.10 -10.34
CA VAL A 352 -18.44 -10.99 -11.18
C VAL A 352 -19.18 -9.70 -10.87
N ARG A 353 -19.50 -9.46 -9.59
CA ARG A 353 -20.22 -8.26 -9.16
C ARG A 353 -19.46 -6.97 -9.50
N ARG A 354 -18.14 -6.95 -9.31
CA ARG A 354 -17.29 -5.81 -9.68
C ARG A 354 -17.39 -5.53 -11.18
N PHE A 355 -17.22 -6.57 -11.99
CA PHE A 355 -17.22 -6.44 -13.45
C PHE A 355 -18.56 -5.90 -13.95
N GLU A 356 -19.67 -6.42 -13.44
CA GLU A 356 -21.03 -5.98 -13.80
C GLU A 356 -21.34 -4.54 -13.39
N ARG A 357 -20.84 -4.09 -12.23
CA ARG A 357 -21.17 -2.76 -11.69
C ARG A 357 -20.24 -1.65 -12.14
N ARG A 358 -18.93 -1.94 -12.21
CA ARG A 358 -17.90 -0.91 -12.38
C ARG A 358 -17.16 -1.04 -13.70
N GLY A 359 -16.94 -2.26 -14.19
CA GLY A 359 -16.12 -2.53 -15.38
C GLY A 359 -14.68 -2.03 -15.30
N ARG A 360 -14.18 -1.65 -14.10
CA ARG A 360 -12.81 -1.19 -13.85
C ARG A 360 -11.92 -2.36 -13.48
N GLU A 361 -10.66 -2.29 -13.88
CA GLU A 361 -9.65 -3.30 -13.54
C GLU A 361 -9.49 -3.46 -12.02
N LEU A 362 -9.14 -4.66 -11.58
CA LEU A 362 -8.72 -4.94 -10.20
C LEU A 362 -7.31 -5.49 -10.19
N THR A 363 -6.47 -4.98 -9.29
CA THR A 363 -5.17 -5.61 -8.98
C THR A 363 -5.30 -6.49 -7.74
N ILE A 364 -4.83 -7.74 -7.81
CA ILE A 364 -4.73 -8.63 -6.65
C ILE A 364 -3.26 -8.97 -6.41
N LEU A 365 -2.70 -8.48 -5.31
CA LEU A 365 -1.35 -8.80 -4.86
C LEU A 365 -1.35 -10.17 -4.18
N ILE A 366 -0.68 -11.16 -4.79
CA ILE A 366 -0.68 -12.53 -4.31
C ILE A 366 0.50 -12.74 -3.36
N VAL A 367 0.25 -12.52 -2.06
CA VAL A 367 1.24 -12.64 -1.00
C VAL A 367 1.23 -14.07 -0.45
N LEU A 368 1.82 -14.97 -1.24
CA LEU A 368 1.94 -16.39 -0.94
C LEU A 368 3.40 -16.83 -1.08
N ASN A 369 3.93 -17.56 -0.10
CA ASN A 369 5.30 -18.09 -0.18
C ASN A 369 5.36 -19.33 -1.08
N LYS A 370 5.09 -19.15 -2.38
CA LYS A 370 5.00 -20.20 -3.38
C LYS A 370 5.38 -19.63 -4.75
N VAL A 371 6.20 -20.37 -5.51
CA VAL A 371 6.41 -20.09 -6.94
C VAL A 371 5.11 -20.38 -7.70
N GLY A 372 4.68 -19.47 -8.59
CA GLY A 372 3.42 -19.61 -9.32
C GLY A 372 2.20 -19.47 -8.41
N GLY A 373 2.30 -18.66 -7.35
CA GLY A 373 1.19 -18.32 -6.47
C GLY A 373 0.07 -17.62 -7.22
N ALA A 374 0.40 -16.68 -8.11
CA ALA A 374 -0.59 -15.96 -8.91
C ALA A 374 -1.32 -16.88 -9.88
N GLU A 375 -0.58 -17.70 -10.63
CA GLU A 375 -1.18 -18.68 -11.55
C GLU A 375 -2.02 -19.72 -10.81
N PHE A 376 -1.59 -20.15 -9.63
CA PHE A 376 -2.39 -21.01 -8.76
C PHE A 376 -3.73 -20.36 -8.42
N VAL A 377 -3.74 -19.10 -7.96
CA VAL A 377 -4.99 -18.40 -7.61
C VAL A 377 -5.85 -18.17 -8.84
N ARG A 378 -5.27 -17.70 -9.95
CA ARG A 378 -5.96 -17.46 -11.24
C ARG A 378 -6.70 -18.71 -11.70
N ARG A 379 -6.05 -19.88 -11.70
CA ARG A 379 -6.68 -21.16 -12.07
C ARG A 379 -7.84 -21.56 -11.16
N GLN A 380 -7.67 -21.38 -9.85
CA GLN A 380 -8.74 -21.70 -8.89
C GLN A 380 -9.97 -20.81 -9.15
N VAL A 381 -9.74 -19.51 -9.36
CA VAL A 381 -10.80 -18.53 -9.67
C VAL A 381 -11.47 -18.86 -11.00
N GLN A 382 -10.69 -19.12 -12.06
CA GLN A 382 -11.21 -19.51 -13.38
C GLN A 382 -12.09 -20.76 -13.30
N THR A 383 -11.67 -21.78 -12.54
CA THR A 383 -12.44 -23.02 -12.36
C THR A 383 -13.80 -22.74 -11.71
N HIS A 384 -13.86 -21.83 -10.74
CA HIS A 384 -15.12 -21.44 -10.09
C HIS A 384 -15.98 -20.51 -10.95
N LEU A 385 -15.37 -19.60 -11.72
CA LEU A 385 -16.10 -18.72 -12.64
C LEU A 385 -16.76 -19.53 -13.76
N ALA A 386 -16.07 -20.54 -14.32
CA ALA A 386 -16.59 -21.39 -15.37
C ALA A 386 -17.86 -22.18 -14.98
N GLN A 387 -18.16 -22.29 -13.68
CA GLN A 387 -19.38 -22.91 -13.16
C GLN A 387 -20.54 -21.92 -13.01
N GLN A 388 -20.27 -20.61 -13.07
CA GLN A 388 -21.22 -19.55 -12.72
C GLN A 388 -21.57 -18.62 -13.89
N VAL A 389 -20.65 -18.44 -14.84
CA VAL A 389 -20.80 -17.51 -15.97
C VAL A 389 -20.40 -18.15 -17.30
N SER A 390 -20.77 -17.53 -18.42
CA SER A 390 -20.38 -18.02 -19.75
C SER A 390 -18.85 -17.97 -19.95
N PRO A 391 -18.28 -18.79 -20.85
CA PRO A 391 -16.85 -18.77 -21.14
C PRO A 391 -16.32 -17.39 -21.56
N GLU A 392 -17.10 -16.63 -22.33
CA GLU A 392 -16.74 -15.29 -22.80
C GLU A 392 -16.71 -14.29 -21.64
N LEU A 393 -17.69 -14.36 -20.74
CA LEU A 393 -17.73 -13.49 -19.56
C LEU A 393 -16.62 -13.86 -18.57
N CYS A 394 -16.33 -15.15 -18.39
CA CYS A 394 -15.21 -15.63 -17.59
C CYS A 394 -13.88 -15.05 -18.07
N ALA A 395 -13.61 -15.10 -19.39
CA ALA A 395 -12.41 -14.51 -19.98
C ALA A 395 -12.33 -13.00 -19.70
N LYS A 396 -13.41 -12.25 -19.96
CA LYS A 396 -13.45 -10.80 -19.69
C LYS A 396 -13.20 -10.43 -18.23
N ILE A 397 -13.75 -11.19 -17.29
CA ILE A 397 -13.52 -10.97 -15.85
C ILE A 397 -12.05 -11.21 -15.49
N LEU A 398 -11.45 -12.29 -16.01
CA LEU A 398 -10.05 -12.64 -15.76
C LEU A 398 -9.06 -11.69 -16.44
N ASP A 399 -9.41 -11.12 -17.59
CA ASP A 399 -8.60 -10.12 -18.29
C ASP A 399 -8.69 -8.77 -17.59
N ASN A 400 -9.86 -8.45 -17.01
CA ASN A 400 -10.06 -7.26 -16.18
C ASN A 400 -9.56 -7.44 -14.72
N THR A 401 -8.86 -8.54 -14.41
CA THR A 401 -8.28 -8.81 -13.09
C THR A 401 -6.81 -9.18 -13.21
N HIS A 402 -5.94 -8.29 -12.73
CA HIS A 402 -4.50 -8.53 -12.69
C HIS A 402 -4.12 -9.31 -11.42
N PHE A 403 -3.69 -10.56 -11.58
CA PHE A 403 -3.16 -11.39 -10.49
C PHE A 403 -1.65 -11.21 -10.42
N ALA A 404 -1.20 -10.29 -9.57
CA ALA A 404 0.21 -9.95 -9.45
C ALA A 404 0.96 -10.99 -8.61
N GLU A 405 1.89 -11.69 -9.24
CA GLU A 405 2.84 -12.57 -8.54
C GLU A 405 3.80 -11.72 -7.70
N THR A 406 4.16 -12.20 -6.51
CA THR A 406 5.02 -11.44 -5.59
C THR A 406 6.15 -12.26 -4.98
N VAL A 407 7.24 -11.57 -4.65
CA VAL A 407 8.33 -12.11 -3.84
C VAL A 407 8.47 -11.27 -2.58
N VAL A 408 8.19 -11.90 -1.44
CA VAL A 408 8.26 -11.27 -0.12
C VAL A 408 9.61 -11.54 0.54
N SER A 409 10.33 -10.51 0.99
CA SER A 409 11.61 -10.65 1.71
C SER A 409 11.53 -10.41 3.23
N ARG A 410 10.43 -9.83 3.72
CA ARG A 410 10.23 -9.38 5.10
C ARG A 410 9.76 -10.48 6.05
N ILE A 411 10.39 -10.60 7.23
CA ILE A 411 9.82 -11.38 8.35
C ILE A 411 8.85 -10.53 9.13
N VAL A 412 7.65 -11.08 9.34
CA VAL A 412 6.60 -10.47 10.15
C VAL A 412 6.00 -11.53 11.04
N SER A 413 5.79 -11.17 12.31
CA SER A 413 5.15 -12.03 13.29
C SER A 413 3.96 -11.31 13.92
N LYS A 414 2.88 -12.06 14.16
CA LYS A 414 1.78 -11.60 14.99
C LYS A 414 2.12 -11.91 16.44
N ILE A 415 1.78 -11.01 17.36
CA ILE A 415 1.89 -11.32 18.79
C ILE A 415 0.97 -12.50 19.17
N THR A 416 1.29 -13.19 20.26
CA THR A 416 0.43 -14.27 20.78
C THR A 416 -0.87 -13.71 21.35
N ASN A 417 -1.93 -14.52 21.36
CA ASN A 417 -3.20 -14.11 21.97
C ASN A 417 -3.01 -13.80 23.47
N GLU A 418 -2.16 -14.54 24.17
CA GLU A 418 -1.83 -14.29 25.58
C GLU A 418 -1.16 -12.92 25.77
N ALA A 419 -0.19 -12.58 24.92
CA ALA A 419 0.45 -11.26 24.95
C ALA A 419 -0.54 -10.14 24.64
N LEU A 420 -1.48 -10.36 23.73
CA LEU A 420 -2.54 -9.41 23.41
C LEU A 420 -3.50 -9.22 24.61
N VAL A 421 -3.97 -10.30 25.23
CA VAL A 421 -4.81 -10.23 26.45
C VAL A 421 -4.08 -9.48 27.55
N ARG A 422 -2.78 -9.74 27.74
CA ARG A 422 -1.96 -9.02 28.72
C ARG A 422 -1.90 -7.52 28.43
N GLN A 423 -1.68 -7.12 27.17
CA GLN A 423 -1.71 -5.72 26.78
C GLN A 423 -3.07 -5.09 27.05
N LEU A 424 -4.17 -5.74 26.62
CA LEU A 424 -5.53 -5.26 26.86
C LEU A 424 -5.83 -5.07 28.35
N ARG A 425 -5.34 -5.98 29.21
CA ARG A 425 -5.51 -5.87 30.66
C ARG A 425 -4.79 -4.63 31.20
N ILE A 426 -3.53 -4.43 30.83
CA ILE A 426 -2.73 -3.27 31.23
C ILE A 426 -3.39 -1.97 30.76
N LYS A 427 -3.74 -1.88 29.48
CA LYS A 427 -4.39 -0.69 28.91
C LYS A 427 -5.74 -0.41 29.55
N SER A 428 -6.51 -1.46 29.87
CA SER A 428 -7.79 -1.30 30.55
C SER A 428 -7.62 -0.71 31.95
N THR A 429 -6.61 -1.16 32.70
CA THR A 429 -6.28 -0.57 34.01
C THR A 429 -5.84 0.89 33.89
N ILE A 430 -4.93 1.20 32.96
CA ILE A 430 -4.48 2.59 32.72
C ILE A 430 -5.67 3.48 32.36
N PHE A 431 -6.51 3.03 31.44
CA PHE A 431 -7.71 3.75 31.01
C PHE A 431 -8.68 4.00 32.18
N GLN A 432 -8.93 2.99 33.01
CA GLN A 432 -9.76 3.14 34.20
C GLN A 432 -9.18 4.16 35.20
N ASN A 433 -7.87 4.15 35.41
CA ASN A 433 -7.22 5.12 36.27
C ASN A 433 -7.35 6.55 35.71
N SER A 434 -7.28 6.72 34.39
CA SER A 434 -7.47 8.04 33.75
C SER A 434 -8.90 8.57 33.82
N LEU A 435 -9.91 7.68 33.92
CA LEU A 435 -11.31 8.07 34.10
C LEU A 435 -11.67 8.39 35.56
N ASN A 436 -10.87 7.91 36.52
CA ASN A 436 -11.17 7.99 37.95
C ASN A 436 -10.87 9.36 38.61
N ASP A 437 -10.61 10.42 37.83
CA ASP A 437 -10.72 11.81 38.29
C ASP A 437 -12.18 12.32 38.34
N GLY A 438 -13.18 11.45 38.16
CA GLY A 438 -14.55 11.76 38.59
C GLY A 438 -15.67 11.00 37.89
N THR A 439 -15.79 9.68 38.08
CA THR A 439 -17.07 8.97 38.33
C THR A 439 -16.86 7.45 38.38
N PRO A 440 -17.51 6.69 39.29
CA PRO A 440 -17.36 5.24 39.34
C PRO A 440 -18.12 4.55 38.20
N ALA A 441 -17.46 3.60 37.52
CA ALA A 441 -18.07 2.78 36.47
C ALA A 441 -19.20 1.89 37.03
N PRO A 442 -20.35 1.76 36.33
CA PRO A 442 -21.45 0.93 36.77
C PRO A 442 -21.07 -0.57 36.70
N LYS A 443 -21.24 -1.27 37.83
CA LYS A 443 -21.12 -2.74 37.90
C LYS A 443 -22.32 -3.38 37.20
N ARG A 444 -22.13 -3.89 35.98
CA ARG A 444 -23.13 -4.75 35.31
C ARG A 444 -22.67 -6.20 35.36
N SER A 445 -23.48 -7.08 35.97
CA SER A 445 -23.25 -8.52 35.94
C SER A 445 -23.71 -9.10 34.61
N LEU A 446 -22.79 -9.71 33.86
CA LEU A 446 -23.09 -10.42 32.62
C LEU A 446 -23.33 -11.91 32.93
N LYS A 447 -24.53 -12.40 32.63
CA LYS A 447 -24.91 -13.81 32.75
C LYS A 447 -24.46 -14.59 31.50
N SER A 448 -23.19 -15.00 31.46
CA SER A 448 -22.58 -16.11 30.67
C SER A 448 -21.05 -15.98 30.71
N PRO A 449 -20.25 -17.06 30.57
CA PRO A 449 -18.79 -16.96 30.56
C PRO A 449 -18.29 -16.33 29.25
N VAL A 450 -18.37 -15.01 29.16
CA VAL A 450 -17.78 -14.23 28.07
C VAL A 450 -16.25 -14.30 28.18
N PRO A 451 -15.50 -14.53 27.08
CA PRO A 451 -14.04 -14.53 27.09
C PRO A 451 -13.47 -13.25 27.71
N GLU A 452 -12.34 -13.36 28.42
CA GLU A 452 -11.76 -12.22 29.15
C GLU A 452 -11.51 -11.02 28.23
N TYR A 453 -10.99 -11.26 27.04
CA TYR A 453 -10.67 -10.19 26.08
C TYR A 453 -11.92 -9.39 25.68
N GLU A 454 -13.09 -10.01 25.51
CA GLU A 454 -14.32 -9.29 25.14
C GLU A 454 -14.75 -8.36 26.27
N ARG A 455 -14.61 -8.77 27.54
CA ARG A 455 -14.89 -7.92 28.69
C ARG A 455 -13.92 -6.74 28.80
N LEU A 456 -12.65 -6.95 28.44
CA LEU A 456 -11.64 -5.88 28.41
C LEU A 456 -11.94 -4.89 27.28
N ILE A 457 -12.23 -5.39 26.07
CA ILE A 457 -12.53 -4.58 24.88
C ILE A 457 -13.81 -3.77 25.05
N ALA A 458 -14.85 -4.35 25.64
CA ALA A 458 -16.14 -3.69 25.84
C ALA A 458 -16.03 -2.36 26.61
N ARG A 459 -14.97 -2.16 27.40
CA ARG A 459 -14.71 -0.92 28.15
C ARG A 459 -14.30 0.25 27.26
N PHE A 460 -13.69 -0.04 26.10
CA PHE A 460 -13.22 0.99 25.17
C PHE A 460 -14.27 1.37 24.13
N ARG A 461 -15.21 0.46 23.79
CA ARG A 461 -16.23 0.69 22.76
C ARG A 461 -17.01 2.02 22.87
N PRO A 462 -17.43 2.48 24.07
CA PRO A 462 -18.11 3.78 24.19
C PRO A 462 -17.26 4.98 23.75
N PHE A 463 -15.94 4.79 23.69
CA PHE A 463 -14.95 5.82 23.37
C PHE A 463 -14.26 5.59 22.02
N ALA A 464 -14.71 4.61 21.23
CA ALA A 464 -14.10 4.28 19.94
C ALA A 464 -14.09 5.46 18.94
N GLN A 465 -15.00 6.43 19.13
CA GLN A 465 -15.07 7.67 18.34
C GLN A 465 -14.34 8.87 19.01
N SER A 466 -13.79 8.69 20.21
CA SER A 466 -13.06 9.74 20.95
C SER A 466 -11.56 9.56 20.78
N THR A 467 -10.98 10.33 19.85
CA THR A 467 -9.55 10.31 19.52
C THR A 467 -8.65 10.67 20.70
N ASN A 468 -9.09 11.56 21.59
CA ASN A 468 -8.27 12.01 22.73
C ASN A 468 -8.11 10.96 23.84
N ALA A 469 -9.11 10.10 24.07
CA ALA A 469 -9.10 9.17 25.20
C ALA A 469 -8.33 7.87 24.90
N LEU A 470 -8.35 7.41 23.64
CA LEU A 470 -7.72 6.16 23.21
C LEU A 470 -6.37 6.37 22.50
N GLY A 471 -6.08 7.58 22.01
CA GLY A 471 -4.85 7.88 21.25
C GLY A 471 -3.55 7.63 22.02
N GLN A 472 -3.57 7.66 23.35
CA GLN A 472 -2.40 7.36 24.20
C GLN A 472 -2.21 5.86 24.49
N LEU A 473 -3.19 5.02 24.13
CA LEU A 473 -3.19 3.59 24.43
C LEU A 473 -2.72 2.77 23.22
N HIS A 474 -1.45 2.96 22.83
CA HIS A 474 -0.82 2.19 21.74
C HIS A 474 -0.91 0.68 21.99
N LEU A 475 -1.42 -0.04 20.99
CA LEU A 475 -1.59 -1.49 21.03
C LEU A 475 -0.75 -2.15 19.95
N ILE A 476 0.32 -2.85 20.34
CA ILE A 476 1.16 -3.57 19.38
C ILE A 476 0.50 -4.88 19.00
N LEU A 477 0.28 -5.12 17.71
CA LEU A 477 -0.29 -6.38 17.20
C LEU A 477 0.70 -7.21 16.40
N PHE A 478 1.71 -6.57 15.81
CA PHE A 478 2.68 -7.22 14.93
C PHE A 478 4.09 -6.75 15.25
N ASN A 479 5.07 -7.64 15.06
CA ASN A 479 6.47 -7.27 14.98
C ASN A 479 6.94 -7.48 13.54
N SER A 480 7.68 -6.52 12.99
CA SER A 480 8.20 -6.54 11.63
C SER A 480 9.71 -6.24 11.64
N GLU A 481 10.41 -6.81 10.67
CA GLU A 481 11.75 -6.35 10.30
C GLU A 481 11.69 -5.06 9.48
N PRO A 482 12.79 -4.28 9.45
CA PRO A 482 12.84 -2.99 8.78
C PRO A 482 12.91 -3.07 7.25
N ASP A 483 13.16 -4.24 6.65
CA ASP A 483 13.18 -4.41 5.18
C ASP A 483 11.83 -4.03 4.56
N MET A 484 11.83 -3.10 3.59
CA MET A 484 10.62 -2.43 3.13
C MET A 484 9.97 -2.92 1.84
N LEU A 485 10.69 -3.70 1.03
CA LEU A 485 10.31 -3.90 -0.37
C LEU A 485 9.50 -5.18 -0.63
N LEU A 486 8.40 -5.03 -1.35
CA LEU A 486 7.64 -6.12 -1.95
C LEU A 486 7.94 -6.12 -3.45
N TYR A 487 8.50 -7.21 -3.95
CA TYR A 487 8.69 -7.36 -5.39
C TYR A 487 7.40 -7.87 -6.00
N ALA A 488 6.95 -7.27 -7.10
CA ALA A 488 5.78 -7.69 -7.84
C ALA A 488 6.08 -7.73 -9.34
N GLU A 489 5.44 -8.66 -10.06
CA GLU A 489 5.50 -8.65 -11.52
C GLU A 489 4.84 -7.36 -12.07
N ARG A 490 5.46 -6.74 -13.06
CA ARG A 490 4.89 -5.57 -13.74
C ARG A 490 3.62 -5.98 -14.48
N GLY A 491 2.62 -5.10 -14.49
CA GLY A 491 1.37 -5.35 -15.24
C GLY A 491 0.17 -4.54 -14.77
N SER A 492 0.34 -3.72 -13.73
CA SER A 492 -0.69 -2.78 -13.27
C SER A 492 -0.06 -1.42 -12.97
N ASN A 493 -0.62 -0.36 -13.55
CA ASN A 493 -0.20 1.03 -13.32
C ASN A 493 -0.32 1.43 -11.84
N LEU A 494 -1.17 0.74 -11.07
CA LEU A 494 -1.33 1.00 -9.65
C LEU A 494 -0.12 0.50 -8.84
N LEU A 495 0.52 -0.60 -9.26
CA LEU A 495 1.67 -1.17 -8.57
C LEU A 495 2.87 -0.23 -8.61
N GLU A 496 3.10 0.41 -9.75
CA GLU A 496 4.20 1.36 -9.94
C GLU A 496 4.04 2.64 -9.09
N ARG A 497 2.84 2.87 -8.53
CA ARG A 497 2.59 3.99 -7.61
C ARG A 497 2.86 3.66 -6.15
N LEU A 498 2.97 2.38 -5.79
CA LEU A 498 3.16 1.97 -4.40
C LEU A 498 4.65 2.05 -4.05
N ARG A 499 5.05 2.98 -3.19
CA ARG A 499 6.45 3.25 -2.84
C ARG A 499 7.20 2.05 -2.25
N GLN A 500 6.47 1.12 -1.64
CA GLN A 500 7.04 -0.11 -1.08
C GLN A 500 6.95 -1.32 -2.03
N VAL A 501 6.42 -1.15 -3.23
CA VAL A 501 6.36 -2.20 -4.24
C VAL A 501 7.37 -1.88 -5.34
N LYS A 502 8.32 -2.79 -5.55
CA LYS A 502 9.27 -2.72 -6.67
C LYS A 502 8.76 -3.64 -7.77
N THR A 503 8.31 -3.07 -8.88
CA THR A 503 7.89 -3.85 -10.04
C THR A 503 9.11 -4.35 -10.82
N VAL A 504 9.01 -5.57 -11.35
CA VAL A 504 10.04 -6.20 -12.18
C VAL A 504 9.39 -6.87 -13.39
N ASP A 505 10.11 -6.94 -14.51
CA ASP A 505 9.57 -7.50 -15.75
C ASP A 505 9.44 -9.04 -15.66
N ASP A 506 10.36 -9.70 -14.96
CA ASP A 506 10.34 -11.14 -14.71
C ASP A 506 10.52 -11.43 -13.21
N ILE A 507 9.40 -11.65 -12.52
CA ILE A 507 9.38 -11.96 -11.09
C ILE A 507 10.00 -13.32 -10.77
N SER A 508 10.04 -14.24 -11.75
CA SER A 508 10.61 -15.59 -11.56
C SER A 508 12.12 -15.51 -11.33
N GLN A 509 12.82 -14.59 -12.02
CA GLN A 509 14.24 -14.32 -11.80
C GLN A 509 14.46 -13.79 -10.38
N THR A 510 13.61 -12.87 -9.90
CA THR A 510 13.67 -12.37 -8.52
C THR A 510 13.48 -13.48 -7.49
N GLN A 511 12.56 -14.40 -7.74
CA GLN A 511 12.32 -15.55 -6.87
C GLN A 511 13.51 -16.53 -6.86
N VAL A 512 14.15 -16.75 -8.01
CA VAL A 512 15.39 -17.54 -8.12
C VAL A 512 16.51 -16.86 -7.34
N MET A 513 16.74 -15.56 -7.54
CA MET A 513 17.76 -14.80 -6.82
C MET A 513 17.57 -14.91 -5.31
N LYS A 514 16.37 -14.66 -4.79
CA LYS A 514 16.07 -14.81 -3.36
C LYS A 514 16.34 -16.24 -2.87
N ASN A 515 15.96 -17.26 -3.66
CA ASN A 515 16.15 -18.63 -3.22
C ASN A 515 17.63 -19.02 -3.15
N LEU A 516 18.44 -18.57 -4.11
CA LEU A 516 19.86 -18.91 -4.18
C LEU A 516 20.70 -18.02 -3.25
N LEU A 517 20.49 -16.70 -3.22
CA LEU A 517 21.30 -15.77 -2.41
C LEU A 517 20.92 -15.74 -0.93
N TRP A 518 19.63 -15.90 -0.59
CA TRP A 518 19.20 -15.76 0.80
C TRP A 518 18.94 -17.13 1.40
N ASN A 519 17.97 -17.85 0.85
CA ASN A 519 17.46 -19.07 1.48
C ASN A 519 18.53 -20.17 1.61
N GLY A 520 19.45 -20.29 0.64
CA GLY A 520 20.54 -21.27 0.63
C GLY A 520 21.63 -20.93 1.64
N PRO A 521 22.35 -19.81 1.47
CA PRO A 521 23.36 -19.33 2.40
C PRO A 521 22.84 -19.22 3.84
N HIS A 522 21.58 -18.79 4.06
CA HIS A 522 21.02 -18.71 5.41
C HIS A 522 20.92 -20.08 6.09
N ALA A 523 20.60 -21.15 5.34
CA ALA A 523 20.59 -22.50 5.89
C ALA A 523 22.01 -22.96 6.25
N ILE A 524 23.00 -22.68 5.40
CA ILE A 524 24.41 -23.02 5.65
C ILE A 524 24.93 -22.29 6.89
N ILE A 525 24.69 -20.97 6.98
CA ILE A 525 25.05 -20.15 8.14
C ILE A 525 24.40 -20.70 9.41
N ALA A 526 23.11 -21.06 9.35
CA ALA A 526 22.40 -21.61 10.52
C ALA A 526 22.93 -22.97 10.95
N TRP A 527 23.25 -23.88 10.02
CA TRP A 527 23.87 -25.16 10.35
C TRP A 527 25.24 -24.96 10.98
N TYR A 528 26.08 -24.11 10.38
CA TYR A 528 27.42 -23.88 10.91
C TYR A 528 27.37 -23.26 12.32
N SER A 529 26.55 -22.22 12.47
CA SER A 529 26.31 -21.56 13.76
C SER A 529 25.84 -22.56 14.81
N SER A 530 24.88 -23.43 14.46
CA SER A 530 24.36 -24.45 15.38
C SER A 530 25.42 -25.47 15.78
N LEU A 531 26.25 -25.92 14.84
CA LEU A 531 27.31 -26.89 15.09
C LEU A 531 28.44 -26.31 15.95
N LEU A 532 28.66 -25.00 15.90
CA LEU A 532 29.57 -24.27 16.79
C LEU A 532 28.94 -23.92 18.15
N GLY A 533 27.69 -24.33 18.40
CA GLY A 533 27.01 -24.14 19.70
C GLY A 533 26.19 -22.85 19.83
N TYR A 534 26.03 -22.06 18.78
CA TYR A 534 25.21 -20.85 18.80
C TYR A 534 23.73 -21.14 18.60
N SER A 535 22.87 -20.48 19.40
CA SER A 535 21.42 -20.68 19.35
C SER A 535 20.73 -19.83 18.27
N TRP A 536 21.31 -18.68 17.93
CA TRP A 536 20.72 -17.68 17.05
C TRP A 536 21.66 -17.34 15.90
N VAL A 537 21.12 -17.09 14.71
CA VAL A 537 21.92 -16.76 13.52
C VAL A 537 22.81 -15.54 13.75
N GLY A 538 22.27 -14.48 14.37
CA GLY A 538 23.05 -13.28 14.70
C GLY A 538 24.20 -13.51 15.68
N GLN A 539 24.06 -14.47 16.61
CA GLN A 539 25.18 -14.87 17.48
C GLN A 539 26.27 -15.55 16.66
N GLY A 540 25.89 -16.49 15.79
CA GLY A 540 26.81 -17.20 14.91
C GLY A 540 27.55 -16.26 13.98
N MET A 541 26.89 -15.26 13.40
CA MET A 541 27.52 -14.23 12.55
C MET A 541 28.57 -13.37 13.28
N GLY A 542 28.61 -13.40 14.62
CA GLY A 542 29.67 -12.80 15.43
C GLY A 542 30.95 -13.65 15.51
N ASP A 543 30.90 -14.93 15.15
CA ASP A 543 32.07 -15.80 15.01
C ASP A 543 32.78 -15.49 13.67
N PRO A 544 34.09 -15.17 13.68
CA PRO A 544 34.85 -14.88 12.46
C PRO A 544 34.76 -15.97 11.39
N ARG A 545 34.63 -17.25 11.80
CA ARG A 545 34.54 -18.39 10.88
C ARG A 545 33.21 -18.38 10.12
N VAL A 546 32.12 -18.14 10.83
CA VAL A 546 30.77 -18.09 10.23
C VAL A 546 30.63 -16.86 9.34
N SER A 547 31.12 -15.70 9.81
CA SER A 547 31.09 -14.46 9.04
C SER A 547 31.91 -14.59 7.74
N ALA A 548 33.12 -15.15 7.81
CA ALA A 548 33.94 -15.41 6.63
C ALA A 548 33.27 -16.38 5.64
N LEU A 549 32.63 -17.43 6.14
CA LEU A 549 31.86 -18.35 5.30
C LEU A 549 30.69 -17.64 4.60
N ALA A 550 29.95 -16.81 5.33
CA ALA A 550 28.83 -16.04 4.78
C ALA A 550 29.28 -15.08 3.68
N GLU A 551 30.35 -14.31 3.92
CA GLU A 551 30.92 -13.38 2.95
C GLU A 551 31.39 -14.12 1.69
N ARG A 552 32.07 -15.27 1.83
CA ARG A 552 32.51 -16.10 0.68
C ARG A 552 31.33 -16.65 -0.13
N LEU A 553 30.33 -17.24 0.54
CA LEU A 553 29.14 -17.78 -0.12
C LEU A 553 28.46 -16.72 -0.98
N ILE A 554 28.34 -15.49 -0.47
CA ILE A 554 27.62 -14.40 -1.13
C ILE A 554 28.46 -13.72 -2.21
N HIS A 555 29.67 -13.29 -1.87
CA HIS A 555 30.46 -12.43 -2.74
C HIS A 555 31.37 -13.18 -3.70
N HIS A 556 31.73 -14.44 -3.42
CA HIS A 556 32.69 -15.19 -4.23
C HIS A 556 32.05 -16.35 -5.01
N GLU A 557 30.92 -16.89 -4.53
CA GLU A 557 30.28 -18.06 -5.15
C GLU A 557 28.91 -17.73 -5.76
N VAL A 558 27.88 -17.53 -4.94
CA VAL A 558 26.49 -17.44 -5.41
C VAL A 558 26.22 -16.11 -6.14
N GLY A 559 26.70 -14.99 -5.61
CA GLY A 559 26.55 -13.67 -6.24
C GLY A 559 27.17 -13.60 -7.62
N PRO A 560 28.47 -13.88 -7.78
CA PRO A 560 29.12 -13.92 -9.09
C PRO A 560 28.45 -14.90 -10.07
N ALA A 561 28.00 -16.06 -9.61
CA ALA A 561 27.32 -17.04 -10.46
C ALA A 561 25.98 -16.51 -10.99
N LEU A 562 25.23 -15.78 -10.18
CA LEU A 562 24.00 -15.11 -10.61
C LEU A 562 24.27 -13.92 -11.52
N VAL A 563 25.33 -13.14 -11.31
CA VAL A 563 25.71 -12.04 -12.21
C VAL A 563 26.12 -12.59 -13.58
N ALA A 564 26.83 -13.71 -13.62
CA ALA A 564 27.20 -14.38 -14.85
C ALA A 564 25.97 -14.93 -15.61
N GLU A 565 24.97 -15.45 -14.90
CA GLU A 565 23.72 -15.94 -15.49
C GLU A 565 22.79 -14.80 -15.95
N TYR A 566 22.73 -13.72 -15.17
CA TYR A 566 21.81 -12.60 -15.37
C TYR A 566 22.55 -11.24 -15.27
N PRO A 567 23.37 -10.88 -16.28
CA PRO A 567 24.17 -9.65 -16.22
C PRO A 567 23.35 -8.37 -16.05
N HIS A 568 22.12 -8.34 -16.58
CA HIS A 568 21.19 -7.21 -16.45
C HIS A 568 20.65 -7.00 -15.02
N LEU A 569 20.87 -7.96 -14.12
CA LEU A 569 20.45 -7.89 -12.71
C LEU A 569 21.60 -7.62 -11.74
N ALA A 570 22.81 -7.26 -12.23
CA ALA A 570 24.00 -7.11 -11.39
C ALA A 570 23.78 -6.18 -10.18
N ASP A 571 23.17 -5.02 -10.40
CA ASP A 571 22.88 -4.05 -9.33
C ASP A 571 21.90 -4.62 -8.31
N ALA A 572 20.83 -5.27 -8.78
CA ALA A 572 19.85 -5.93 -7.91
C ALA A 572 20.51 -7.05 -7.08
N ILE A 573 21.41 -7.85 -7.68
CA ILE A 573 22.15 -8.91 -6.98
C ILE A 573 23.05 -8.33 -5.88
N SER A 574 23.72 -7.20 -6.17
CA SER A 574 24.54 -6.49 -5.18
C SER A 574 23.71 -5.98 -4.00
N ASP A 575 22.56 -5.36 -4.27
CA ASP A 575 21.64 -4.87 -3.24
C ASP A 575 21.07 -6.02 -2.38
N PHE A 576 20.68 -7.13 -3.02
CA PHE A 576 20.21 -8.33 -2.31
C PHE A 576 21.29 -8.93 -1.42
N SER A 577 22.53 -8.98 -1.89
CA SER A 577 23.69 -9.53 -1.18
C SER A 577 23.99 -8.73 0.09
N SER A 578 24.12 -7.42 -0.03
CA SER A 578 24.42 -6.53 1.11
C SER A 578 23.31 -6.55 2.16
N THR A 579 22.04 -6.47 1.72
CA THR A 579 20.86 -6.54 2.59
C THR A 579 20.79 -7.86 3.36
N PHE A 580 21.15 -8.97 2.71
CA PHE A 580 21.14 -10.30 3.34
C PHE A 580 22.16 -10.43 4.45
N LEU A 581 23.41 -10.05 4.20
CA LEU A 581 24.48 -10.18 5.19
C LEU A 581 24.20 -9.31 6.41
N GLU A 582 23.73 -8.08 6.21
CA GLU A 582 23.35 -7.18 7.30
C GLU A 582 22.19 -7.77 8.13
N ARG A 583 21.21 -8.39 7.47
CA ARG A 583 20.12 -9.09 8.14
C ARG A 583 20.63 -10.25 8.99
N CYS A 584 21.51 -11.10 8.46
CA CYS A 584 22.06 -12.22 9.22
C CYS A 584 22.83 -11.71 10.46
N LYS A 585 23.64 -10.66 10.32
CA LYS A 585 24.39 -10.02 11.42
C LYS A 585 23.47 -9.55 12.56
N ASN A 586 22.28 -9.04 12.22
CA ASN A 586 21.32 -8.51 13.20
C ASN A 586 20.27 -9.53 13.69
N SER A 587 20.35 -10.80 13.28
CA SER A 587 19.32 -11.83 13.54
C SER A 587 19.41 -12.49 14.93
N PHE A 588 19.32 -11.69 16.00
CA PHE A 588 19.40 -12.17 17.40
C PHE A 588 18.13 -12.85 17.93
N LYS A 589 17.09 -12.92 17.12
CA LYS A 589 15.80 -13.57 17.44
C LYS A 589 15.38 -14.61 16.41
N ASP A 590 16.30 -14.99 15.52
CA ASP A 590 16.08 -16.05 14.55
C ASP A 590 16.84 -17.35 14.95
N PRO A 591 16.16 -18.38 15.49
CA PRO A 591 16.84 -19.57 15.99
C PRO A 591 17.49 -20.37 14.87
N CYS A 592 18.75 -20.81 15.06
CA CYS A 592 19.45 -21.69 14.12
C CYS A 592 18.63 -22.95 13.80
N VAL A 593 17.96 -23.52 14.80
CA VAL A 593 17.10 -24.72 14.63
C VAL A 593 15.90 -24.47 13.71
N ARG A 594 15.31 -23.28 13.77
CA ARG A 594 14.16 -22.91 12.93
C ARG A 594 14.59 -22.71 11.48
N VAL A 595 15.75 -22.07 11.29
CA VAL A 595 16.31 -21.80 9.96
C VAL A 595 16.89 -23.08 9.36
N GLY A 596 17.50 -23.95 10.16
CA GLY A 596 18.21 -25.17 9.79
C GLY A 596 17.34 -26.41 9.53
N ARG A 597 16.12 -26.48 10.07
CA ARG A 597 15.18 -27.61 9.88
C ARG A 597 14.92 -28.02 8.42
N ASP A 598 14.48 -29.24 8.20
CA ASP A 598 14.24 -29.83 6.87
C ASP A 598 15.50 -29.76 5.96
N PRO A 599 16.66 -30.31 6.39
CA PRO A 599 17.89 -30.23 5.63
C PRO A 599 17.84 -30.97 4.29
N LEU A 600 17.14 -32.10 4.21
CA LEU A 600 17.04 -32.89 2.99
C LEU A 600 16.28 -32.10 1.91
N ARG A 601 15.16 -31.44 2.24
CA ARG A 601 14.42 -30.57 1.32
C ARG A 601 15.31 -29.48 0.68
N LYS A 602 16.25 -28.93 1.45
CA LYS A 602 17.15 -27.84 1.01
C LYS A 602 18.32 -28.32 0.16
N LEU A 603 18.64 -29.61 0.26
CA LEU A 603 19.66 -30.30 -0.56
C LEU A 603 19.06 -31.00 -1.78
N GLN A 604 17.83 -30.69 -2.19
CA GLN A 604 17.31 -31.22 -3.44
C GLN A 604 18.08 -30.62 -4.64
N ARG A 605 18.34 -31.42 -5.68
CA ARG A 605 19.17 -31.03 -6.84
C ARG A 605 18.78 -29.67 -7.43
N ASN A 606 17.49 -29.45 -7.66
CA ASN A 606 16.98 -28.23 -8.31
C ASN A 606 16.52 -27.13 -7.33
N GLU A 607 16.89 -27.22 -6.05
CA GLU A 607 16.42 -26.29 -5.01
C GLU A 607 17.42 -25.16 -4.75
N ARG A 608 17.95 -24.97 -3.54
CA ARG A 608 18.73 -23.78 -3.17
C ARG A 608 20.23 -24.01 -3.14
N ILE A 609 20.70 -25.14 -2.62
CA ILE A 609 22.15 -25.38 -2.42
C ILE A 609 22.76 -26.04 -3.67
N PHE A 610 22.30 -27.23 -4.05
CA PHE A 610 22.86 -27.92 -5.22
C PHE A 610 22.61 -27.19 -6.53
N ARG A 611 21.49 -26.47 -6.65
CA ARG A 611 21.28 -25.56 -7.78
C ARG A 611 22.31 -24.42 -7.82
N SER A 612 22.74 -23.89 -6.67
CA SER A 612 23.80 -22.87 -6.62
C SER A 612 25.15 -23.46 -7.03
N ILE A 613 25.44 -24.71 -6.63
CA ILE A 613 26.64 -25.45 -7.08
C ILE A 613 26.62 -25.65 -8.59
N ASP A 614 25.50 -26.11 -9.15
CA ASP A 614 25.33 -26.28 -10.60
C ASP A 614 25.52 -24.96 -11.35
N LEU A 615 24.96 -23.88 -10.83
CA LEU A 615 25.08 -22.55 -11.42
C LEU A 615 26.52 -22.04 -11.39
N ALA A 616 27.21 -22.18 -10.26
CA ALA A 616 28.62 -21.81 -10.14
C ALA A 616 29.49 -22.62 -11.10
N LYS A 617 29.30 -23.95 -11.15
CA LYS A 617 30.02 -24.85 -12.07
C LYS A 617 29.75 -24.52 -13.54
N LYS A 618 28.52 -24.19 -13.90
CA LYS A 618 28.14 -23.74 -15.27
C LYS A 618 28.99 -22.54 -15.72
N HIS A 619 29.32 -21.65 -14.80
CA HIS A 619 30.08 -20.41 -15.05
C HIS A 619 31.56 -20.49 -14.65
N GLY A 620 32.08 -21.68 -14.33
CA GLY A 620 33.48 -21.87 -13.97
C GLY A 620 33.90 -21.23 -12.64
N ILE A 621 32.96 -21.02 -11.73
CA ILE A 621 33.20 -20.45 -10.39
C ILE A 621 33.43 -21.60 -9.41
N GLU A 622 34.51 -21.51 -8.63
CA GLU A 622 34.79 -22.47 -7.55
C GLU A 622 33.71 -22.38 -6.47
N CYS A 623 33.28 -23.53 -5.94
CA CYS A 623 32.14 -23.63 -5.02
C CYS A 623 32.46 -24.36 -3.72
N ASN A 624 33.69 -24.21 -3.22
CA ASN A 624 34.18 -24.91 -2.02
C ASN A 624 33.33 -24.61 -0.77
N ALA A 625 32.84 -23.37 -0.62
CA ALA A 625 32.00 -22.99 0.52
C ALA A 625 30.60 -23.60 0.44
N LEU A 626 30.00 -23.69 -0.75
CA LEU A 626 28.74 -24.41 -0.97
C LEU A 626 28.89 -25.93 -0.75
N GLU A 627 30.01 -26.51 -1.18
CA GLU A 627 30.34 -27.92 -0.95
C GLU A 627 30.57 -28.19 0.55
N PHE A 628 31.29 -27.31 1.24
CA PHE A 628 31.42 -27.34 2.70
C PHE A 628 30.05 -27.19 3.40
N GLY A 629 29.22 -26.25 2.94
CA GLY A 629 27.86 -26.04 3.46
C GLY A 629 26.97 -27.27 3.33
N SER A 630 27.14 -28.04 2.27
CA SER A 630 26.46 -29.32 2.07
C SER A 630 26.92 -30.36 3.09
N SER A 631 28.22 -30.38 3.43
CA SER A 631 28.75 -31.22 4.51
C SER A 631 28.26 -30.80 5.91
N LEU A 632 28.07 -29.50 6.15
CA LEU A 632 27.52 -28.98 7.40
C LEU A 632 26.07 -29.41 7.59
N ALA A 633 25.28 -29.50 6.53
CA ALA A 633 23.92 -30.04 6.59
C ALA A 633 23.90 -31.50 7.07
N LEU A 634 24.85 -32.32 6.60
CA LEU A 634 25.02 -33.71 7.03
C LEU A 634 25.42 -33.77 8.50
N HIS A 635 26.46 -33.03 8.90
CA HIS A 635 26.88 -32.94 10.31
C HIS A 635 25.73 -32.51 11.21
N TYR A 636 24.98 -31.48 10.82
CA TYR A 636 23.82 -30.98 11.54
C TYR A 636 22.74 -32.06 11.71
N ALA A 637 22.39 -32.78 10.64
CA ALA A 637 21.40 -33.85 10.68
C ALA A 637 21.83 -35.01 11.59
N LEU A 638 23.12 -35.36 11.56
CA LEU A 638 23.69 -36.44 12.38
C LEU A 638 23.84 -36.03 13.86
N SER A 639 24.15 -34.76 14.14
CA SER A 639 24.34 -34.23 15.49
C SER A 639 23.04 -33.77 16.17
N ALA A 640 21.96 -33.57 15.41
CA ALA A 640 20.70 -33.06 15.94
C ALA A 640 20.11 -34.01 16.99
N ALA A 641 20.22 -33.63 18.27
CA ALA A 641 19.70 -34.41 19.40
C ALA A 641 18.15 -34.44 19.46
N ASP A 642 17.46 -33.51 18.79
CA ASP A 642 16.01 -33.35 18.89
C ASP A 642 15.23 -34.30 17.96
N ALA A 643 14.27 -35.01 18.53
CA ALA A 643 13.56 -36.15 17.93
C ALA A 643 12.39 -35.76 17.00
N LYS A 644 12.25 -34.50 16.62
CA LYS A 644 11.06 -33.99 15.91
C LYS A 644 11.25 -33.67 14.43
N ASP A 645 12.47 -33.48 13.94
CA ASP A 645 12.72 -33.25 12.51
C ASP A 645 12.78 -34.59 11.77
N ALA A 646 11.74 -34.86 10.98
CA ALA A 646 11.60 -36.12 10.23
C ALA A 646 12.71 -36.31 9.19
N GLU A 647 13.26 -35.23 8.62
CA GLU A 647 14.32 -35.32 7.62
C GLU A 647 15.68 -35.62 8.25
N CYS A 648 15.99 -35.03 9.41
CA CYS A 648 17.20 -35.40 10.16
C CYS A 648 17.20 -36.88 10.55
N HIS A 649 16.03 -37.42 10.94
CA HIS A 649 15.87 -38.86 11.21
C HIS A 649 16.10 -39.72 9.98
N LEU A 650 15.53 -39.34 8.84
CA LEU A 650 15.73 -40.06 7.59
C LEU A 650 17.22 -40.07 7.19
N MET A 651 17.87 -38.91 7.24
CA MET A 651 19.31 -38.79 6.92
C MET A 651 20.17 -39.65 7.85
N ARG A 652 19.89 -39.66 9.16
CA ARG A 652 20.58 -40.55 10.12
C ARG A 652 20.37 -42.02 9.80
N SER A 653 19.13 -42.44 9.56
CA SER A 653 18.81 -43.84 9.26
C SER A 653 19.52 -44.33 8.00
N VAL A 654 19.54 -43.50 6.94
CA VAL A 654 20.26 -43.81 5.69
C VAL A 654 21.77 -43.89 5.92
N TYR A 655 22.32 -42.96 6.72
CA TYR A 655 23.73 -42.98 7.07
C TYR A 655 24.12 -44.22 7.91
N GLU A 656 23.37 -44.55 8.96
CA GLU A 656 23.64 -45.68 9.86
C GLU A 656 23.61 -47.04 9.13
N THR A 657 22.76 -47.18 8.12
CA THR A 657 22.62 -48.43 7.36
C THR A 657 23.86 -48.75 6.50
N GLY A 658 24.62 -47.73 6.08
CA GLY A 658 25.76 -47.91 5.17
C GLY A 658 27.06 -47.21 5.58
N SER A 659 27.08 -46.48 6.70
CA SER A 659 28.16 -45.59 7.14
C SER A 659 28.74 -44.71 6.03
N SER A 660 27.87 -44.27 5.10
CA SER A 660 28.25 -43.54 3.91
C SER A 660 27.37 -42.32 3.74
N ILE A 661 27.99 -41.14 3.66
CA ILE A 661 27.29 -39.91 3.32
C ILE A 661 26.83 -39.91 1.85
N GLU A 662 27.50 -40.68 0.98
CA GLU A 662 27.14 -40.80 -0.43
C GLU A 662 25.71 -41.33 -0.53
N ASN A 663 25.37 -42.37 0.25
CA ASN A 663 24.01 -42.92 0.31
C ASN A 663 22.95 -41.89 0.71
N VAL A 664 23.30 -40.92 1.56
CA VAL A 664 22.40 -39.85 1.97
C VAL A 664 22.21 -38.85 0.83
N LEU A 665 23.30 -38.45 0.17
CA LEU A 665 23.31 -37.46 -0.91
C LEU A 665 22.68 -38.00 -2.20
N THR A 666 22.81 -39.30 -2.46
CA THR A 666 22.25 -40.02 -3.62
C THR A 666 20.97 -40.77 -3.27
N TYR A 667 20.31 -40.45 -2.15
CA TYR A 667 19.06 -41.08 -1.75
C TYR A 667 18.00 -40.89 -2.85
N THR A 668 17.26 -41.95 -3.21
CA THR A 668 16.17 -41.88 -4.21
C THR A 668 14.85 -42.43 -3.68
N GLY A 669 14.75 -42.64 -2.36
CA GLY A 669 13.55 -43.21 -1.75
C GLY A 669 12.36 -42.25 -1.72
N PRO A 670 11.22 -42.71 -1.17
CA PRO A 670 9.97 -41.95 -1.19
C PRO A 670 10.06 -40.69 -0.32
N TYR A 671 9.70 -39.55 -0.90
CA TYR A 671 9.66 -38.24 -0.26
C TYR A 671 8.42 -37.47 -0.72
N ASN A 672 7.48 -37.22 0.20
CA ASN A 672 6.17 -36.60 -0.10
C ASN A 672 5.39 -37.27 -1.24
N GLY A 673 5.49 -38.61 -1.34
CA GLY A 673 4.78 -39.40 -2.35
C GLY A 673 5.45 -39.45 -3.74
N GLN A 674 6.66 -38.90 -3.89
CA GLN A 674 7.48 -38.97 -5.11
C GLN A 674 8.91 -39.41 -4.78
N PRO A 675 9.71 -39.91 -5.74
CA PRO A 675 11.13 -40.17 -5.51
C PRO A 675 11.88 -38.89 -5.14
N TYR A 676 12.77 -38.96 -4.15
CA TYR A 676 13.61 -37.82 -3.77
C TYR A 676 14.61 -37.48 -4.89
N PRO A 677 14.72 -36.20 -5.32
CA PRO A 677 15.65 -35.78 -6.35
C PRO A 677 17.05 -35.51 -5.78
N GLY A 678 17.76 -36.58 -5.43
CA GLY A 678 19.15 -36.56 -4.94
C GLY A 678 20.20 -36.37 -6.05
N LEU A 679 21.47 -36.45 -5.67
CA LEU A 679 22.60 -36.46 -6.59
C LEU A 679 22.68 -37.79 -7.35
N ASP A 680 23.20 -37.74 -8.58
CA ASP A 680 23.48 -38.92 -9.40
C ASP A 680 24.88 -39.46 -9.06
N PRO A 681 25.01 -40.71 -8.59
CA PRO A 681 26.30 -41.25 -8.12
C PRO A 681 27.39 -41.28 -9.20
N LEU A 682 27.01 -41.35 -10.49
CA LEU A 682 27.96 -41.40 -11.59
C LEU A 682 28.28 -40.00 -12.11
N LYS A 683 27.25 -39.17 -12.34
CA LYS A 683 27.46 -37.82 -12.91
C LYS A 683 28.05 -36.85 -11.90
N ASP A 684 27.71 -37.01 -10.62
CA ASP A 684 28.11 -36.09 -9.56
C ASP A 684 29.27 -36.61 -8.72
N LYS A 685 29.98 -37.64 -9.19
CA LYS A 685 31.08 -38.29 -8.47
C LYS A 685 32.10 -37.30 -7.89
N VAL A 686 32.53 -36.32 -8.68
CA VAL A 686 33.51 -35.28 -8.23
C VAL A 686 32.93 -34.43 -7.10
N LEU A 687 31.65 -34.06 -7.19
CA LEU A 687 30.97 -33.31 -6.13
C LEU A 687 30.82 -34.15 -4.85
N LEU A 688 30.45 -35.42 -4.99
CA LEU A 688 30.33 -36.36 -3.88
C LEU A 688 31.68 -36.54 -3.15
N GLU A 689 32.76 -36.73 -3.90
CA GLU A 689 34.13 -36.84 -3.35
C GLU A 689 34.55 -35.55 -2.61
N SER A 690 34.25 -34.37 -3.16
CA SER A 690 34.55 -33.10 -2.51
C SER A 690 33.77 -32.93 -1.19
N ILE A 691 32.45 -33.15 -1.22
CA ILE A 691 31.60 -33.08 -0.01
C ILE A 691 32.08 -34.09 1.03
N ALA A 692 32.51 -35.29 0.63
CA ALA A 692 33.09 -36.29 1.53
C ALA A 692 34.41 -35.82 2.15
N GLY A 693 35.28 -35.17 1.38
CA GLY A 693 36.50 -34.56 1.89
C GLY A 693 36.22 -33.47 2.93
N HIS A 694 35.22 -32.60 2.68
CA HIS A 694 34.77 -31.61 3.66
C HIS A 694 34.17 -32.26 4.91
N PHE A 695 33.31 -33.27 4.74
CA PHE A 695 32.68 -33.98 5.84
C PHE A 695 33.72 -34.65 6.76
N ALA A 696 34.75 -35.29 6.19
CA ALA A 696 35.82 -35.96 6.93
C ALA A 696 36.73 -34.98 7.69
N ARG A 697 36.95 -33.76 7.17
CA ARG A 697 37.71 -32.70 7.86
C ARG A 697 36.98 -32.13 9.09
N GLY A 698 35.66 -32.33 9.17
CA GLY A 698 34.84 -31.91 10.31
C GLY A 698 34.47 -30.42 10.30
N VAL A 699 33.82 -29.99 11.38
CA VAL A 699 33.23 -28.64 11.53
C VAL A 699 34.29 -27.55 11.80
N GLU A 700 35.46 -27.92 12.35
CA GLU A 700 36.51 -26.98 12.74
C GLU A 700 37.53 -26.64 11.63
N ALA A 701 37.45 -27.30 10.47
CA ALA A 701 38.38 -27.03 9.38
C ALA A 701 38.20 -25.60 8.84
N ASP A 702 39.30 -24.84 8.83
CA ASP A 702 39.36 -23.40 8.53
C ASP A 702 38.50 -23.00 7.32
N ALA A 703 37.41 -22.27 7.58
CA ALA A 703 36.66 -21.50 6.56
C ALA A 703 37.53 -20.47 5.81
N ILE A 704 38.79 -20.30 6.23
CA ILE A 704 39.79 -19.39 5.66
C ILE A 704 40.63 -20.10 4.57
N SER A 705 40.69 -21.44 4.57
CA SER A 705 41.55 -22.24 3.68
C SER A 705 40.80 -23.04 2.58
N ALA A 706 39.47 -23.08 2.63
CA ALA A 706 38.59 -23.57 1.57
C ALA A 706 37.85 -22.41 0.93
#